data_AF-A0A846E2M4-F1
#
_entry.id   AF-A0A846E2M4-F1
#
_cell.length_a   1.000
_cell.length_b   1.000
_cell.length_c   1.000
_cell.angle_alpha   90.00
_cell.angle_beta   90.00
_cell.angle_gamma   90.00
#
_symmetry.space_group_name_H-M   'P 1'
#
loop_
_entity.id
_entity.type
_entity.pdbx_description
1 polymer ?
#
loop_
_entity_poly.entity_id
_entity_poly.type
_entity_poly.pdbx_seq_one_letter_code
_entity_poly.pdbx_strand_id
1 'polypeptide(L)'
;MPKHSFNAKGVILLSHLTKTNPSQMPWEIGTDLNLEVGSDLSKLPYNLLLSRLPLEQISPGYQIQVKGQADLNGRIQGKNLLSAPFLPGNLNMTGNLQLSNLKVNDLTFEPVLAGPVTVAPGQELAIDLRGKKDAIATRLQPCTRGDQCLAPYLPASFTLQQGQGSQFPILITGVRRGDNLRAQIKNFSLAILNLTPGLIYGIPGRLEGEVTGQANLNLFTLETSGRNTIEIKELAIGEINAKQVSANFSYQDHIAQIASAALILGNSRYLFKNGRFNLKSQQINGKLTIPEAYIEDILTIVKGVDIIDIAQGFQTTNSSTTNSSSDKIGNKKFGNADQLRPFPSIIHGSLATLLRRFAKINAQDDAVANPFNPTTLLTNLDIRGKYTGEIAVAGILTNPKVDFNVEGNNWQWYANSPNQVIVLNQLVGKGSYDQGVITVQPARMELGETVLAFQGQLGQESNSGNFLLQNLSLETVSNLASNFVTIPFDIAGNLNAKGELGGSLTNPQVTNGQVAVVDGSVNNTSLDDIEVNFDYVDSRLDFDTNKPDYLQVSGKVPFPPKPDSDRIDINLKLATPAMALLGVVTQKQVEWVNGEDRTADIDLDVSGSLELADGIKIKDLSGTSEVNIQNGTLKTKLLEDDFTLNVVGKVKLDQQRLEVVNYPDREGQKTIEGNLAGIGFSLSGQLPIVSNRIASNTTNSSNPLTLTIPKDNLKLAGLYEGGVASNIVITGSALRPVIGGNINLENGQAFIPKIQETKTQASDEKPVKNTSNQTPSVVRSRINNLFVPRLRNFQINLVNELRVQQFPIYDIRIAGDLTLNGPINGNLQNLQGLGTITLRRWEVDVLETEFVSDRRHNNTIVFVPEQGLLNPNLDLKFITIAFEPSGALRQRRVDNEILENVVQSSRPDQVKVTLAIKGQTSKILALGGEKDYCADQQITSSGQDRGLAKLGSKTTILSRQQFQQLSECVYGEAIANSEDKAFLFSPIVTLTSTPPRSESGIIALLGNSFITQFETIANSNEREIAELVITQYVVRPIIKHILFTVEEQVSNVGRSIGLADLQVYPTFDAVYDLGQTSSVELSYDYVFNEVQVRYKWQF
;
A
#
# COMPACT_ATOMS: atom_id res chain seq x y z
N MET A 1 15.20 -38.18 -64.49
CA MET A 1 15.54 -37.16 -65.50
C MET A 1 14.25 -36.51 -65.95
N PRO A 2 13.97 -35.24 -65.62
CA PRO A 2 12.74 -34.58 -66.10
C PRO A 2 12.92 -34.26 -67.60
N LYS A 3 11.96 -34.69 -68.43
CA LYS A 3 12.02 -34.52 -69.89
C LYS A 3 11.71 -33.07 -70.26
N HIS A 4 12.72 -32.25 -70.48
CA HIS A 4 12.57 -31.14 -71.43
C HIS A 4 12.30 -31.79 -72.79
N SER A 5 11.12 -31.55 -73.38
CA SER A 5 10.84 -32.01 -74.74
C SER A 5 11.34 -30.94 -75.69
N PHE A 6 12.34 -31.28 -76.50
CA PHE A 6 12.84 -30.43 -77.57
C PHE A 6 12.75 -31.23 -78.86
N ASN A 7 11.87 -30.81 -79.76
CA ASN A 7 11.72 -31.40 -81.08
C ASN A 7 11.92 -30.28 -82.11
N ALA A 8 12.92 -30.45 -82.97
CA ALA A 8 13.24 -29.51 -84.04
C ALA A 8 13.22 -30.25 -85.38
N LYS A 9 12.45 -29.75 -86.34
CA LYS A 9 12.34 -30.31 -87.70
C LYS A 9 12.54 -29.22 -88.73
N GLY A 10 13.50 -29.40 -89.62
CA GLY A 10 13.75 -28.44 -90.69
C GLY A 10 15.10 -28.63 -91.36
N VAL A 11 15.63 -27.56 -91.95
CA VAL A 11 16.85 -27.58 -92.76
C VAL A 11 17.97 -26.84 -92.04
N ILE A 12 19.13 -27.47 -91.97
CA ILE A 12 20.40 -26.83 -91.57
C ILE A 12 21.27 -26.75 -92.82
N LEU A 13 21.60 -25.52 -93.23
CA LEU A 13 22.47 -25.21 -94.36
C LEU A 13 23.88 -24.93 -93.83
N LEU A 14 24.85 -25.75 -94.25
CA LEU A 14 26.26 -25.55 -93.95
C LEU A 14 26.93 -24.95 -95.20
N SER A 15 27.35 -23.68 -95.11
CA SER A 15 28.08 -23.00 -96.18
C SER A 15 29.53 -22.74 -95.77
N HIS A 16 30.48 -23.22 -96.59
CA HIS A 16 31.92 -23.02 -96.38
C HIS A 16 32.35 -21.68 -96.98
N LEU A 17 32.87 -20.77 -96.15
CA LEU A 17 33.45 -19.52 -96.63
C LEU A 17 34.93 -19.72 -96.97
N THR A 18 35.28 -19.69 -98.25
CA THR A 18 36.69 -19.55 -98.68
C THR A 18 37.15 -18.12 -98.41
N LYS A 19 37.85 -17.86 -97.28
CA LYS A 19 38.77 -16.70 -97.13
C LYS A 19 39.70 -16.79 -95.89
N THR A 20 40.94 -17.19 -96.16
CA THR A 20 42.24 -16.58 -95.73
C THR A 20 42.58 -16.29 -94.25
N ASN A 21 41.89 -16.79 -93.22
CA ASN A 21 42.41 -16.68 -91.84
C ASN A 21 42.23 -17.97 -91.01
N PRO A 22 43.31 -18.71 -90.65
CA PRO A 22 43.22 -20.01 -89.99
C PRO A 22 42.79 -19.96 -88.51
N SER A 23 42.50 -18.79 -87.96
CA SER A 23 42.06 -18.58 -86.57
C SER A 23 40.55 -18.37 -86.39
N GLN A 24 39.73 -18.48 -87.45
CA GLN A 24 38.27 -18.39 -87.37
C GLN A 24 37.59 -19.61 -88.01
N MET A 25 36.58 -20.17 -87.32
CA MET A 25 35.76 -21.30 -87.80
C MET A 25 35.14 -20.97 -89.19
N PRO A 26 35.43 -21.73 -90.26
CA PRO A 26 35.13 -21.30 -91.64
C PRO A 26 33.68 -21.60 -92.13
N TRP A 27 32.77 -21.99 -91.23
CA TRP A 27 31.44 -22.51 -91.59
C TRP A 27 30.37 -21.50 -91.13
N GLU A 28 29.61 -20.93 -92.08
CA GLU A 28 28.34 -20.27 -91.75
C GLU A 28 27.24 -21.33 -91.69
N ILE A 29 26.55 -21.40 -90.56
CA ILE A 29 25.41 -22.31 -90.39
C ILE A 29 24.13 -21.48 -90.51
N GLY A 30 23.41 -21.68 -91.62
CA GLY A 30 22.02 -21.27 -91.79
C GLY A 30 21.09 -22.33 -91.20
N THR A 31 20.01 -21.92 -90.55
CA THR A 31 19.02 -22.81 -89.95
C THR A 31 17.63 -22.28 -90.26
N ASP A 32 16.72 -23.18 -90.61
CA ASP A 32 15.29 -22.92 -90.71
C ASP A 32 14.56 -24.13 -90.13
N LEU A 33 14.16 -24.02 -88.86
CA LEU A 33 13.71 -25.12 -88.03
C LEU A 33 12.34 -24.81 -87.44
N ASN A 34 11.36 -25.69 -87.65
CA ASN A 34 10.15 -25.72 -86.83
C ASN A 34 10.49 -26.36 -85.49
N LEU A 35 9.97 -25.80 -84.40
CA LEU A 35 10.29 -26.15 -83.03
C LEU A 35 9.04 -26.40 -82.22
N GLU A 36 9.09 -27.47 -81.45
CA GLU A 36 8.17 -27.78 -80.37
C GLU A 36 9.02 -27.95 -79.11
N VAL A 37 8.87 -27.04 -78.16
CA VAL A 37 9.65 -27.01 -76.92
C VAL A 37 8.70 -27.04 -75.73
N GLY A 38 8.81 -28.06 -74.88
CA GLY A 38 8.12 -28.16 -73.61
C GLY A 38 9.11 -28.01 -72.46
N SER A 39 8.82 -27.12 -71.51
CA SER A 39 9.65 -26.89 -70.33
C SER A 39 8.83 -26.76 -69.06
N ASP A 40 9.32 -27.37 -67.98
CA ASP A 40 8.87 -27.06 -66.63
C ASP A 40 9.46 -25.71 -66.21
N LEU A 41 8.60 -24.75 -65.89
CA LEU A 41 9.01 -23.41 -65.49
C LEU A 41 9.82 -23.45 -64.19
N SER A 42 9.53 -24.36 -63.26
CA SER A 42 10.24 -24.45 -61.96
C SER A 42 11.72 -24.82 -62.05
N LYS A 43 12.17 -25.26 -63.22
CA LYS A 43 13.56 -25.64 -63.49
C LYS A 43 14.35 -24.56 -64.23
N LEU A 44 13.71 -23.47 -64.65
CA LEU A 44 14.40 -22.37 -65.33
C LEU A 44 15.26 -21.56 -64.32
N PRO A 45 16.45 -21.10 -64.71
CA PRO A 45 17.41 -20.50 -63.78
C PRO A 45 17.12 -19.00 -63.55
N TYR A 46 15.97 -18.67 -62.97
CA TYR A 46 15.54 -17.29 -62.73
C TYR A 46 16.51 -16.49 -61.86
N ASN A 47 17.26 -17.15 -60.97
CA ASN A 47 18.24 -16.51 -60.11
C ASN A 47 19.36 -15.78 -60.88
N LEU A 48 19.71 -16.24 -62.09
CA LEU A 48 20.67 -15.56 -62.98
C LEU A 48 20.16 -14.20 -63.48
N LEU A 49 18.84 -14.04 -63.58
CA LEU A 49 18.21 -12.77 -63.96
C LEU A 49 18.08 -11.85 -62.75
N LEU A 50 17.77 -12.41 -61.58
CA LEU A 50 17.64 -11.66 -60.33
C LEU A 50 18.97 -11.12 -59.80
N SER A 51 20.09 -11.80 -60.04
CA SER A 51 21.42 -11.38 -59.57
C SER A 51 21.91 -10.05 -60.17
N ARG A 52 21.20 -9.51 -61.18
CA ARG A 52 21.48 -8.18 -61.75
C ARG A 52 20.70 -7.06 -61.09
N LEU A 53 19.78 -7.38 -60.18
CA LEU A 53 19.03 -6.41 -59.39
C LEU A 53 19.71 -6.25 -58.01
N PRO A 54 19.69 -5.05 -57.41
CA PRO A 54 20.26 -4.80 -56.08
C PRO A 54 19.37 -5.35 -54.95
N LEU A 55 18.81 -6.55 -55.12
CA LEU A 55 17.87 -7.15 -54.16
C LEU A 55 18.56 -7.61 -52.87
N GLU A 56 19.85 -7.96 -52.92
CA GLU A 56 20.59 -8.41 -51.73
C GLU A 56 20.71 -7.31 -50.66
N GLN A 57 20.71 -6.03 -51.08
CA GLN A 57 20.74 -4.89 -50.15
C GLN A 57 19.38 -4.62 -49.49
N ILE A 58 18.28 -5.11 -50.09
CA ILE A 58 16.90 -4.84 -49.67
C ILE A 58 16.29 -6.07 -48.98
N SER A 59 16.68 -7.27 -49.41
CA SER A 59 16.15 -8.54 -48.94
C SER A 59 17.20 -9.65 -49.19
N PRO A 60 18.17 -9.82 -48.29
CA PRO A 60 19.21 -10.84 -48.42
C PRO A 60 18.62 -12.24 -48.65
N GLY A 61 19.17 -12.98 -49.61
CA GLY A 61 18.71 -14.36 -49.91
C GLY A 61 17.34 -14.45 -50.60
N TYR A 62 16.87 -13.38 -51.24
CA TYR A 62 15.62 -13.37 -51.99
C TYR A 62 15.56 -14.45 -53.08
N GLN A 63 14.43 -15.17 -53.18
CA GLN A 63 14.17 -16.14 -54.23
C GLN A 63 12.78 -15.93 -54.84
N ILE A 64 12.70 -16.00 -56.18
CA ILE A 64 11.43 -16.07 -56.90
C ILE A 64 11.06 -17.52 -57.18
N GLN A 65 9.81 -17.89 -56.89
CA GLN A 65 9.28 -19.20 -57.20
C GLN A 65 8.37 -19.10 -58.42
N VAL A 66 8.77 -19.70 -59.54
CA VAL A 66 7.89 -19.81 -60.71
C VAL A 66 7.53 -21.28 -60.90
N LYS A 67 6.25 -21.57 -61.09
CA LYS A 67 5.71 -22.91 -61.33
C LYS A 67 4.81 -22.89 -62.56
N GLY A 68 4.66 -24.05 -63.19
CA GLY A 68 3.84 -24.24 -64.38
C GLY A 68 4.62 -24.90 -65.50
N GLN A 69 3.96 -25.05 -66.65
CA GLN A 69 4.56 -25.61 -67.86
C GLN A 69 4.51 -24.58 -68.99
N ALA A 70 5.53 -24.57 -69.83
CA ALA A 70 5.62 -23.75 -71.02
C ALA A 70 5.77 -24.64 -72.24
N ASP A 71 4.81 -24.54 -73.16
CA ASP A 71 4.80 -25.23 -74.44
C ASP A 71 4.90 -24.19 -75.56
N LEU A 72 5.97 -24.27 -76.34
CA LEU A 72 6.29 -23.35 -77.41
C LEU A 72 6.26 -24.08 -78.74
N ASN A 73 5.44 -23.60 -79.67
CA ASN A 73 5.41 -24.06 -81.05
C ASN A 73 5.80 -22.89 -81.97
N GLY A 74 6.94 -22.98 -82.65
CA GLY A 74 7.47 -21.87 -83.44
C GLY A 74 8.42 -22.28 -84.56
N ARG A 75 9.03 -21.28 -85.19
CA ARG A 75 10.02 -21.42 -86.25
C ARG A 75 11.24 -20.58 -85.89
N ILE A 76 12.43 -21.17 -85.89
CA ILE A 76 13.71 -20.45 -85.80
C ILE A 76 14.32 -20.36 -87.20
N GLN A 77 14.65 -19.14 -87.59
CA GLN A 77 15.52 -18.84 -88.71
C GLN A 77 16.81 -18.23 -88.16
N GLY A 78 17.94 -18.85 -88.43
CA GLY A 78 19.21 -18.35 -87.89
C GLY A 78 20.36 -18.48 -88.87
N LYS A 79 21.34 -17.60 -88.73
CA LYS A 79 22.63 -17.64 -89.42
C LYS A 79 23.73 -17.39 -88.39
N ASN A 80 24.88 -18.05 -88.52
CA ASN A 80 26.02 -17.85 -87.60
C ASN A 80 25.68 -18.13 -86.12
N LEU A 81 24.81 -19.11 -85.88
CA LEU A 81 24.32 -19.45 -84.52
C LEU A 81 25.41 -20.02 -83.59
N LEU A 82 26.50 -20.58 -84.13
CA LEU A 82 27.60 -21.12 -83.31
C LEU A 82 28.63 -20.06 -82.91
N SER A 83 28.79 -19.02 -83.72
CA SER A 83 29.80 -17.97 -83.49
C SER A 83 29.21 -16.75 -82.82
N ALA A 84 27.99 -16.35 -83.20
CA ALA A 84 27.38 -15.10 -82.72
C ALA A 84 25.84 -15.13 -82.79
N PRO A 85 25.16 -16.04 -82.08
CA PRO A 85 23.70 -16.25 -82.21
C PRO A 85 22.86 -15.02 -81.82
N PHE A 86 23.39 -14.15 -80.96
CA PHE A 86 22.67 -12.98 -80.45
C PHE A 86 22.98 -11.68 -81.20
N LEU A 87 23.82 -11.71 -82.24
CA LEU A 87 24.03 -10.53 -83.08
C LEU A 87 22.79 -10.22 -83.93
N PRO A 88 22.53 -8.94 -84.25
CA PRO A 88 21.35 -8.54 -85.02
C PRO A 88 21.20 -9.32 -86.33
N GLY A 89 20.03 -9.95 -86.50
CA GLY A 89 19.67 -10.72 -87.70
C GLY A 89 20.24 -12.13 -87.78
N ASN A 90 21.00 -12.60 -86.77
CA ASN A 90 21.52 -13.97 -86.72
C ASN A 90 20.53 -14.98 -86.14
N LEU A 91 19.51 -14.55 -85.42
CA LEU A 91 18.45 -15.40 -84.89
C LEU A 91 17.11 -14.66 -85.01
N ASN A 92 16.11 -15.32 -85.57
CA ASN A 92 14.73 -14.87 -85.59
C ASN A 92 13.86 -16.05 -85.21
N MET A 93 13.13 -15.94 -84.11
CA MET A 93 12.17 -16.93 -83.67
C MET A 93 10.79 -16.30 -83.62
N THR A 94 9.81 -16.93 -84.27
CA THR A 94 8.40 -16.58 -84.15
C THR A 94 7.59 -17.82 -83.83
N GLY A 95 6.59 -17.71 -82.96
CA GLY A 95 5.78 -18.86 -82.57
C GLY A 95 4.64 -18.49 -81.64
N ASN A 96 3.94 -19.51 -81.15
CA ASN A 96 2.93 -19.40 -80.10
C ASN A 96 3.44 -20.11 -78.85
N LEU A 97 3.37 -19.41 -77.73
CA LEU A 97 3.71 -19.91 -76.40
C LEU A 97 2.40 -20.12 -75.62
N GLN A 98 2.25 -21.29 -75.03
CA GLN A 98 1.21 -21.63 -74.07
C GLN A 98 1.85 -21.85 -72.71
N LEU A 99 1.39 -21.12 -71.70
CA LEU A 99 1.72 -21.34 -70.30
C LEU A 99 0.55 -22.03 -69.62
N SER A 100 0.82 -23.17 -68.99
CA SER A 100 -0.17 -23.96 -68.27
C SER A 100 0.09 -23.91 -66.77
N ASN A 101 -0.93 -23.56 -65.99
CA ASN A 101 -0.90 -23.42 -64.52
C ASN A 101 0.24 -22.52 -64.03
N LEU A 102 0.42 -21.36 -64.67
CA LEU A 102 1.45 -20.40 -64.27
C LEU A 102 1.17 -19.88 -62.86
N LYS A 103 2.17 -19.99 -61.99
CA LYS A 103 2.17 -19.38 -60.67
C LYS A 103 3.53 -18.73 -60.41
N VAL A 104 3.53 -17.47 -59.98
CA VAL A 104 4.73 -16.70 -59.62
C VAL A 104 4.59 -16.28 -58.17
N ASN A 105 5.43 -16.82 -57.28
CA ASN A 105 5.25 -16.77 -55.83
C ASN A 105 3.82 -17.20 -55.47
N ASP A 106 3.03 -16.33 -54.84
CA ASP A 106 1.63 -16.59 -54.53
C ASP A 106 0.65 -16.12 -55.61
N LEU A 107 1.14 -15.40 -56.64
CA LEU A 107 0.34 -14.94 -57.76
C LEU A 107 -0.03 -16.11 -58.66
N THR A 108 -1.31 -16.47 -58.68
CA THR A 108 -1.85 -17.57 -59.48
C THR A 108 -2.58 -17.03 -60.69
N PHE A 109 -2.18 -17.48 -61.88
CA PHE A 109 -2.84 -17.10 -63.12
C PHE A 109 -3.93 -18.11 -63.52
N GLU A 110 -4.72 -17.76 -64.53
CA GLU A 110 -5.62 -18.69 -65.19
C GLU A 110 -4.89 -19.97 -65.64
N PRO A 111 -5.56 -21.14 -65.67
CA PRO A 111 -4.93 -22.41 -65.99
C PRO A 111 -4.21 -22.45 -67.33
N VAL A 112 -4.61 -21.61 -68.29
CA VAL A 112 -3.99 -21.50 -69.62
C VAL A 112 -3.87 -20.03 -70.01
N LEU A 113 -2.65 -19.59 -70.33
CA LEU A 113 -2.35 -18.34 -71.04
C LEU A 113 -1.67 -18.68 -72.35
N ALA A 114 -2.16 -18.15 -73.48
CA ALA A 114 -1.56 -18.45 -74.77
C ALA A 114 -1.47 -17.20 -75.65
N GLY A 115 -0.48 -17.20 -76.55
CA GLY A 115 -0.37 -16.18 -77.59
C GLY A 115 1.00 -16.12 -78.24
N PRO A 116 1.24 -15.13 -79.12
CA PRO A 116 2.45 -15.06 -79.91
C PRO A 116 3.68 -14.69 -79.09
N VAL A 117 4.82 -15.23 -79.50
CA VAL A 117 6.17 -14.86 -79.05
C VAL A 117 7.08 -14.61 -80.26
N THR A 118 7.86 -13.54 -80.17
CA THR A 118 8.87 -13.16 -81.14
C THR A 118 10.19 -12.91 -80.41
N VAL A 119 11.26 -13.56 -80.83
CA VAL A 119 12.63 -13.34 -80.34
C VAL A 119 13.49 -13.03 -81.56
N ALA A 120 13.74 -11.75 -81.80
CA ALA A 120 14.62 -11.26 -82.85
C ALA A 120 15.71 -10.39 -82.21
N PRO A 121 16.85 -10.99 -81.78
CA PRO A 121 17.93 -10.23 -81.18
C PRO A 121 18.40 -9.09 -82.09
N GLY A 122 18.62 -7.91 -81.51
CA GLY A 122 18.97 -6.69 -82.23
C GLY A 122 17.79 -5.97 -82.90
N GLN A 123 16.56 -6.47 -82.79
CA GLN A 123 15.36 -5.82 -83.31
C GLN A 123 14.25 -5.69 -82.25
N GLU A 124 13.64 -6.79 -81.85
CA GLU A 124 12.52 -6.80 -80.91
C GLU A 124 12.38 -8.16 -80.23
N LEU A 125 12.06 -8.12 -78.94
CA LEU A 125 11.59 -9.27 -78.17
C LEU A 125 10.16 -8.98 -77.76
N ALA A 126 9.19 -9.80 -78.16
CA ALA A 126 7.79 -9.58 -77.85
C ALA A 126 7.10 -10.85 -77.38
N ILE A 127 6.24 -10.73 -76.38
CA ILE A 127 5.27 -11.75 -75.95
C ILE A 127 3.92 -11.08 -75.79
N ASP A 128 2.83 -11.76 -76.16
CA ASP A 128 1.46 -11.32 -75.87
C ASP A 128 0.61 -12.54 -75.49
N LEU A 129 0.67 -12.95 -74.23
CA LEU A 129 -0.03 -14.11 -73.70
C LEU A 129 -1.32 -13.66 -73.03
N ARG A 130 -2.46 -14.23 -73.41
CA ARG A 130 -3.77 -13.83 -72.88
C ARG A 130 -4.62 -15.01 -72.43
N GLY A 131 -5.37 -14.79 -71.36
CA GLY A 131 -6.48 -15.61 -70.88
C GLY A 131 -7.81 -14.85 -71.01
N LYS A 132 -8.81 -15.20 -70.18
CA LYS A 132 -10.10 -14.47 -70.13
C LYS A 132 -10.03 -13.23 -69.24
N LYS A 133 -9.24 -13.31 -68.15
CA LYS A 133 -9.08 -12.25 -67.14
C LYS A 133 -7.64 -11.84 -66.94
N ASP A 134 -6.71 -12.69 -67.36
CA ASP A 134 -5.27 -12.52 -67.17
C ASP A 134 -4.56 -12.21 -68.49
N ALA A 135 -3.48 -11.43 -68.44
CA ALA A 135 -2.65 -11.12 -69.59
C ALA A 135 -1.20 -10.85 -69.18
N ILE A 136 -0.24 -11.34 -69.97
CA ILE A 136 1.18 -11.03 -69.87
C ILE A 136 1.66 -10.63 -71.27
N ALA A 137 1.81 -9.33 -71.50
CA ALA A 137 2.29 -8.80 -72.75
C ALA A 137 3.51 -7.91 -72.51
N THR A 138 4.58 -8.08 -73.28
CA THR A 138 5.69 -7.12 -73.30
C THR A 138 6.30 -7.01 -74.68
N ARG A 139 6.79 -5.82 -75.01
CA ARG A 139 7.58 -5.53 -76.20
C ARG A 139 8.86 -4.84 -75.74
N LEU A 140 10.00 -5.44 -76.02
CA LEU A 140 11.32 -4.95 -75.64
C LEU A 140 12.10 -4.61 -76.91
N GLN A 141 12.78 -3.47 -76.90
CA GLN A 141 13.62 -3.00 -78.00
C GLN A 141 15.08 -2.94 -77.56
N PRO A 142 16.05 -3.23 -78.45
CA PRO A 142 17.46 -3.20 -78.12
C PRO A 142 17.89 -1.80 -77.71
N CYS A 143 18.73 -1.73 -76.68
CA CYS A 143 19.35 -0.48 -76.27
C CYS A 143 20.71 -0.31 -76.95
N THR A 144 20.88 0.79 -77.67
CA THR A 144 22.09 1.04 -78.50
C THR A 144 22.97 2.17 -77.97
N ARG A 145 22.73 2.66 -76.75
CA ARG A 145 23.46 3.79 -76.14
C ARG A 145 24.68 3.37 -75.28
N GLY A 146 25.26 2.21 -75.55
CA GLY A 146 26.43 1.71 -74.82
C GLY A 146 26.18 1.61 -73.31
N ASP A 147 27.10 2.16 -72.51
CA ASP A 147 27.07 2.08 -71.05
C ASP A 147 25.89 2.81 -70.39
N GLN A 148 25.15 3.64 -71.13
CA GLN A 148 23.94 4.29 -70.61
C GLN A 148 22.73 3.35 -70.54
N CYS A 149 22.83 2.15 -71.11
CA CYS A 149 21.74 1.18 -71.15
C CYS A 149 21.60 0.44 -69.81
N LEU A 150 20.48 0.65 -69.10
CA LEU A 150 20.17 -0.12 -67.88
C LEU A 150 20.01 -1.64 -68.15
N ALA A 151 19.62 -2.00 -69.37
CA ALA A 151 19.48 -3.37 -69.82
C ALA A 151 19.75 -3.45 -71.32
N PRO A 152 20.18 -4.62 -71.85
CA PRO A 152 20.40 -4.80 -73.28
C PRO A 152 19.14 -4.60 -74.12
N TYR A 153 17.96 -4.79 -73.50
CA TYR A 153 16.66 -4.45 -74.08
C TYR A 153 15.86 -3.63 -73.10
N LEU A 154 15.25 -2.54 -73.58
CA LEU A 154 14.37 -1.67 -72.80
C LEU A 154 12.92 -1.90 -73.21
N PRO A 155 11.95 -1.81 -72.28
CA PRO A 155 10.55 -1.97 -72.60
C PRO A 155 10.04 -0.84 -73.47
N ALA A 156 9.50 -1.16 -74.65
CA ALA A 156 8.65 -0.27 -75.43
C ALA A 156 7.24 -0.21 -74.80
N SER A 157 6.72 -1.38 -74.40
CA SER A 157 5.51 -1.48 -73.59
C SER A 157 5.49 -2.76 -72.77
N PHE A 158 4.70 -2.77 -71.70
CA PHE A 158 4.33 -3.98 -70.99
C PHE A 158 2.94 -3.86 -70.38
N THR A 159 2.29 -5.00 -70.21
CA THR A 159 1.02 -5.17 -69.51
C THR A 159 1.09 -6.49 -68.75
N LEU A 160 0.89 -6.42 -67.44
CA LEU A 160 0.60 -7.56 -66.58
C LEU A 160 -0.80 -7.33 -65.99
N GLN A 161 -1.73 -8.21 -66.32
CA GLN A 161 -3.06 -8.24 -65.75
C GLN A 161 -3.28 -9.60 -65.09
N GLN A 162 -3.71 -9.60 -63.83
CA GLN A 162 -4.08 -10.82 -63.11
C GLN A 162 -5.40 -10.58 -62.39
N GLY A 163 -6.45 -11.27 -62.83
CA GLY A 163 -7.80 -11.21 -62.30
C GLY A 163 -8.32 -12.56 -61.80
N GLN A 164 -7.55 -13.65 -61.90
CA GLN A 164 -7.94 -14.94 -61.36
C GLN A 164 -8.07 -14.90 -59.84
N GLY A 165 -9.26 -15.22 -59.32
CA GLY A 165 -9.52 -15.27 -57.87
C GLY A 165 -9.70 -13.90 -57.17
N SER A 166 -9.69 -12.78 -57.90
CA SER A 166 -9.89 -11.44 -57.34
C SER A 166 -11.04 -10.69 -58.04
N GLN A 167 -11.77 -9.86 -57.30
CA GLN A 167 -12.74 -8.90 -57.84
C GLN A 167 -12.06 -7.65 -58.42
N PHE A 168 -10.88 -7.30 -57.91
CA PHE A 168 -10.10 -6.15 -58.34
C PHE A 168 -8.79 -6.69 -58.96
N PRO A 169 -8.67 -6.74 -60.29
CA PRO A 169 -7.50 -7.31 -60.92
C PRO A 169 -6.26 -6.46 -60.63
N ILE A 170 -5.13 -7.14 -60.44
CA ILE A 170 -3.81 -6.51 -60.47
C ILE A 170 -3.57 -6.03 -61.89
N LEU A 171 -3.17 -4.77 -62.05
CA LEU A 171 -2.83 -4.21 -63.35
C LEU A 171 -1.52 -3.44 -63.25
N ILE A 172 -0.52 -3.87 -64.01
CA ILE A 172 0.75 -3.16 -64.19
C ILE A 172 0.91 -2.88 -65.68
N THR A 173 1.00 -1.61 -66.05
CA THR A 173 1.18 -1.22 -67.45
C THR A 173 2.33 -0.24 -67.59
N GLY A 174 2.97 -0.26 -68.75
CA GLY A 174 4.05 0.63 -69.09
C GLY A 174 4.04 0.95 -70.56
N VAL A 175 4.20 2.23 -70.92
CA VAL A 175 4.34 2.68 -72.30
C VAL A 175 5.50 3.66 -72.39
N ARG A 176 6.48 3.35 -73.24
CA ARG A 176 7.64 4.19 -73.49
C ARG A 176 7.38 5.15 -74.65
N ARG A 177 7.74 6.42 -74.46
CA ARG A 177 7.75 7.47 -75.49
C ARG A 177 9.13 8.15 -75.48
N GLY A 178 9.96 7.84 -76.47
CA GLY A 178 11.37 8.26 -76.46
C GLY A 178 12.10 7.66 -75.25
N ASP A 179 12.70 8.50 -74.44
CA ASP A 179 13.47 8.08 -73.26
C ASP A 179 12.60 7.85 -72.02
N ASN A 180 11.34 8.31 -72.04
CA ASN A 180 10.44 8.27 -70.90
C ASN A 180 9.50 7.07 -70.93
N LEU A 181 9.46 6.30 -69.85
CA LEU A 181 8.49 5.25 -69.57
C LEU A 181 7.41 5.78 -68.62
N ARG A 182 6.16 5.81 -69.08
CA ARG A 182 5.01 6.00 -68.19
C ARG A 182 4.55 4.65 -67.68
N ALA A 183 4.76 4.38 -66.39
CA ALA A 183 4.33 3.16 -65.72
C ALA A 183 3.13 3.44 -64.79
N GLN A 184 2.22 2.50 -64.71
CA GLN A 184 1.06 2.53 -63.83
C GLN A 184 0.90 1.17 -63.15
N ILE A 185 0.59 1.18 -61.86
CA ILE A 185 0.32 0.00 -61.04
C ILE A 185 -1.03 0.21 -60.35
N LYS A 186 -1.89 -0.80 -60.34
CA LYS A 186 -3.15 -0.81 -59.60
C LYS A 186 -3.30 -2.12 -58.85
N ASN A 187 -3.74 -2.01 -57.60
CA ASN A 187 -4.11 -3.13 -56.73
C ASN A 187 -3.00 -4.18 -56.56
N PHE A 188 -1.72 -3.77 -56.57
CA PHE A 188 -0.61 -4.70 -56.51
C PHE A 188 -0.24 -5.01 -55.06
N SER A 189 -0.39 -6.27 -54.64
CA SER A 189 0.00 -6.69 -53.29
C SER A 189 1.53 -6.80 -53.15
N LEU A 190 2.11 -6.06 -52.22
CA LEU A 190 3.55 -6.10 -51.89
C LEU A 190 3.98 -7.43 -51.27
N ALA A 191 3.06 -8.14 -50.60
CA ALA A 191 3.34 -9.44 -49.99
C ALA A 191 3.86 -10.47 -51.01
N ILE A 192 3.45 -10.33 -52.28
CA ILE A 192 3.91 -11.18 -53.40
C ILE A 192 5.42 -11.04 -53.63
N LEU A 193 5.98 -9.86 -53.36
CA LEU A 193 7.40 -9.61 -53.51
C LEU A 193 8.24 -10.24 -52.41
N ASN A 194 7.64 -10.64 -51.28
CA ASN A 194 8.34 -11.29 -50.15
C ASN A 194 9.63 -10.55 -49.73
N LEU A 195 9.60 -9.22 -49.72
CA LEU A 195 10.74 -8.37 -49.38
C LEU A 195 10.80 -8.13 -47.88
N THR A 196 12.01 -8.03 -47.31
CA THR A 196 12.23 -7.69 -45.89
C THR A 196 13.09 -6.43 -45.73
N PRO A 197 12.62 -5.25 -46.21
CA PRO A 197 13.44 -4.04 -46.28
C PRO A 197 13.84 -3.48 -44.91
N GLY A 198 13.12 -3.82 -43.84
CA GLY A 198 13.40 -3.37 -42.47
C GLY A 198 14.53 -4.14 -41.77
N LEU A 199 14.92 -5.32 -42.27
CA LEU A 199 15.81 -6.24 -41.56
C LEU A 199 17.19 -5.63 -41.27
N ILE A 200 17.74 -4.87 -42.22
CA ILE A 200 19.04 -4.18 -42.08
C ILE A 200 19.00 -3.02 -41.07
N TYR A 201 17.80 -2.58 -40.68
CA TYR A 201 17.55 -1.52 -39.71
C TYR A 201 16.98 -2.07 -38.40
N GLY A 202 17.07 -3.38 -38.15
CA GLY A 202 16.57 -4.00 -36.93
C GLY A 202 15.05 -4.18 -36.86
N ILE A 203 14.32 -3.99 -37.97
CA ILE A 203 12.87 -4.17 -38.05
C ILE A 203 12.57 -5.51 -38.75
N PRO A 204 12.37 -6.61 -38.00
CA PRO A 204 12.06 -7.91 -38.60
C PRO A 204 10.65 -7.91 -39.18
N GLY A 205 10.49 -8.32 -40.43
CA GLY A 205 9.16 -8.45 -41.05
C GLY A 205 9.17 -8.36 -42.56
N ARG A 206 8.10 -8.87 -43.18
CA ARG A 206 7.87 -8.76 -44.62
C ARG A 206 7.14 -7.46 -44.93
N LEU A 207 7.41 -6.92 -46.11
CA LEU A 207 6.68 -5.80 -46.67
C LEU A 207 5.33 -6.28 -47.22
N GLU A 208 4.25 -5.76 -46.65
CA GLU A 208 2.88 -6.06 -47.08
C GLU A 208 2.11 -4.77 -47.40
N GLY A 209 0.91 -4.94 -47.97
CA GLY A 209 0.04 -3.84 -48.37
C GLY A 209 -0.29 -3.83 -49.86
N GLU A 210 -1.29 -3.04 -50.24
CA GLU A 210 -1.81 -2.95 -51.61
C GLU A 210 -1.41 -1.61 -52.24
N VAL A 211 -0.66 -1.66 -53.34
CA VAL A 211 -0.08 -0.50 -54.02
C VAL A 211 -0.88 -0.11 -55.25
N THR A 212 -1.19 1.18 -55.35
CA THR A 212 -1.66 1.83 -56.56
C THR A 212 -0.84 3.09 -56.82
N GLY A 213 -0.37 3.28 -58.05
CA GLY A 213 0.49 4.41 -58.36
C GLY A 213 0.79 4.60 -59.83
N GLN A 214 1.45 5.71 -60.14
CA GLN A 214 1.94 6.03 -61.48
C GLN A 214 3.25 6.79 -61.40
N ALA A 215 4.13 6.56 -62.38
CA ALA A 215 5.40 7.26 -62.51
C ALA A 215 5.75 7.49 -63.99
N ASN A 216 6.37 8.63 -64.31
CA ASN A 216 7.05 8.82 -65.59
C ASN A 216 8.55 8.85 -65.34
N LEU A 217 9.28 7.85 -65.84
CA LEU A 217 10.69 7.61 -65.55
C LEU A 217 11.52 7.74 -66.83
N ASN A 218 12.61 8.48 -66.80
CA ASN A 218 13.62 8.41 -67.85
C ASN A 218 14.38 7.08 -67.70
N LEU A 219 14.36 6.20 -68.71
CA LEU A 219 14.97 4.87 -68.62
C LEU A 219 16.51 4.88 -68.68
N PHE A 220 17.15 6.04 -68.80
CA PHE A 220 18.61 6.18 -68.79
C PHE A 220 19.12 6.84 -67.51
N THR A 221 18.37 7.78 -66.94
CA THR A 221 18.74 8.49 -65.70
C THR A 221 17.94 8.05 -64.47
N LEU A 222 16.85 7.31 -64.67
CA LEU A 222 15.79 7.00 -63.69
C LEU A 222 15.05 8.22 -63.15
N GLU A 223 15.35 9.41 -63.65
CA GLU A 223 14.73 10.65 -63.19
C GLU A 223 13.25 10.68 -63.53
N THR A 224 12.47 11.21 -62.60
CA THR A 224 11.02 11.27 -62.75
C THR A 224 10.60 12.61 -63.34
N SER A 225 9.55 12.64 -64.15
CA SER A 225 8.96 13.89 -64.65
C SER A 225 7.43 13.94 -64.51
N GLY A 226 6.88 15.16 -64.44
CA GLY A 226 5.43 15.35 -64.29
C GLY A 226 4.89 14.87 -62.95
N ARG A 227 3.67 14.31 -62.95
CA ARG A 227 2.95 13.88 -61.75
C ARG A 227 3.19 12.40 -61.44
N ASN A 228 3.97 12.10 -60.41
CA ASN A 228 4.18 10.75 -59.88
C ASN A 228 3.53 10.62 -58.51
N THR A 229 2.74 9.57 -58.33
CA THR A 229 1.97 9.34 -57.12
C THR A 229 2.03 7.88 -56.73
N ILE A 230 2.08 7.60 -55.44
CA ILE A 230 1.95 6.27 -54.89
C ILE A 230 0.99 6.29 -53.71
N GLU A 231 0.12 5.30 -53.64
CA GLU A 231 -0.77 5.02 -52.54
C GLU A 231 -0.59 3.55 -52.15
N ILE A 232 -0.42 3.31 -50.85
CA ILE A 232 -0.28 1.97 -50.27
C ILE A 232 -1.33 1.85 -49.17
N LYS A 233 -2.25 0.90 -49.30
CA LYS A 233 -3.24 0.56 -48.26
C LYS A 233 -2.74 -0.59 -47.42
N GLU A 234 -3.01 -0.55 -46.11
CA GLU A 234 -2.60 -1.57 -45.14
C GLU A 234 -1.10 -1.89 -45.26
N LEU A 235 -0.25 -0.85 -45.25
CA LEU A 235 1.19 -1.03 -45.29
C LEU A 235 1.64 -1.68 -43.97
N ALA A 236 2.25 -2.86 -44.06
CA ALA A 236 2.88 -3.51 -42.93
C ALA A 236 4.38 -3.73 -43.19
N ILE A 237 5.21 -3.40 -42.20
CA ILE A 237 6.65 -3.68 -42.17
C ILE A 237 6.99 -4.14 -40.74
N GLY A 238 7.00 -5.45 -40.51
CA GLY A 238 7.16 -5.98 -39.16
C GLY A 238 5.98 -5.63 -38.27
N GLU A 239 6.25 -4.98 -37.13
CA GLU A 239 5.21 -4.52 -36.19
C GLU A 239 4.58 -3.18 -36.61
N ILE A 240 5.18 -2.46 -37.56
CA ILE A 240 4.65 -1.19 -38.06
C ILE A 240 3.48 -1.49 -39.01
N ASN A 241 2.27 -1.12 -38.59
CA ASN A 241 1.03 -1.35 -39.33
C ASN A 241 0.30 -0.03 -39.58
N ALA A 242 0.35 0.45 -40.83
CA ALA A 242 -0.28 1.70 -41.24
C ALA A 242 -1.48 1.44 -42.16
N LYS A 243 -2.63 2.05 -41.85
CA LYS A 243 -3.86 1.94 -42.66
C LYS A 243 -3.64 2.43 -44.09
N GLN A 244 -2.88 3.52 -44.25
CA GLN A 244 -2.65 4.12 -45.57
C GLN A 244 -1.39 4.98 -45.60
N VAL A 245 -0.66 4.90 -46.70
CA VAL A 245 0.41 5.82 -47.09
C VAL A 245 0.09 6.39 -48.46
N SER A 246 0.21 7.70 -48.62
CA SER A 246 0.10 8.36 -49.92
C SER A 246 1.22 9.36 -50.10
N ALA A 247 1.85 9.41 -51.26
CA ALA A 247 2.97 10.31 -51.52
C ALA A 247 3.01 10.80 -52.98
N ASN A 248 3.37 12.08 -53.13
CA ASN A 248 3.81 12.66 -54.39
C ASN A 248 5.34 12.70 -54.38
N PHE A 249 5.97 11.93 -55.27
CA PHE A 249 7.41 11.77 -55.27
C PHE A 249 8.05 12.26 -56.58
N SER A 250 9.31 12.64 -56.48
CA SER A 250 10.18 12.87 -57.62
C SER A 250 11.59 12.37 -57.32
N TYR A 251 12.34 12.04 -58.35
CA TYR A 251 13.74 11.67 -58.26
C TYR A 251 14.52 12.41 -59.36
N GLN A 252 15.53 13.18 -58.97
CA GLN A 252 16.41 13.92 -59.87
C GLN A 252 17.78 14.10 -59.22
N ASP A 253 18.87 14.01 -59.99
CA ASP A 253 20.23 14.27 -59.49
C ASP A 253 20.59 13.48 -58.20
N HIS A 254 20.18 12.21 -58.12
CA HIS A 254 20.32 11.33 -56.95
C HIS A 254 19.50 11.71 -55.70
N ILE A 255 18.62 12.70 -55.80
CA ILE A 255 17.76 13.16 -54.72
C ILE A 255 16.35 12.61 -54.93
N ALA A 256 15.93 11.70 -54.05
CA ALA A 256 14.54 11.34 -53.90
C ALA A 256 13.83 12.42 -53.08
N GLN A 257 12.79 13.03 -53.65
CA GLN A 257 12.02 14.09 -53.03
C GLN A 257 10.57 13.65 -52.87
N ILE A 258 10.00 13.95 -51.70
CA ILE A 258 8.59 13.81 -51.37
C ILE A 258 8.05 15.22 -51.21
N ALA A 259 7.32 15.71 -52.22
CA ALA A 259 6.71 17.04 -52.17
C ALA A 259 5.66 17.10 -51.05
N SER A 260 4.83 16.07 -50.98
CA SER A 260 3.91 15.82 -49.88
C SER A 260 3.66 14.34 -49.70
N ALA A 261 3.52 13.89 -48.45
CA ALA A 261 2.99 12.57 -48.13
C ALA A 261 2.07 12.62 -46.92
N ALA A 262 1.14 11.67 -46.84
CA ALA A 262 0.30 11.45 -45.68
C ALA A 262 0.41 9.98 -45.25
N LEU A 263 0.61 9.76 -43.95
CA LEU A 263 0.61 8.46 -43.30
C LEU A 263 -0.55 8.44 -42.30
N ILE A 264 -1.37 7.40 -42.36
CA ILE A 264 -2.45 7.12 -41.41
C ILE A 264 -2.05 5.85 -40.64
N LEU A 265 -1.76 6.01 -39.36
CA LEU A 265 -1.36 4.94 -38.43
C LEU A 265 -2.44 4.85 -37.36
N GLY A 266 -3.19 3.74 -37.26
CA GLY A 266 -4.31 3.67 -36.33
C GLY A 266 -5.32 4.80 -36.56
N ASN A 267 -5.52 5.66 -35.57
CA ASN A 267 -6.34 6.88 -35.70
C ASN A 267 -5.51 8.15 -35.90
N SER A 268 -4.19 8.02 -35.92
CA SER A 268 -3.22 9.10 -36.06
C SER A 268 -2.94 9.48 -37.50
N ARG A 269 -2.75 10.78 -37.75
CA ARG A 269 -2.44 11.33 -39.07
C ARG A 269 -1.14 12.11 -39.05
N TYR A 270 -0.24 11.76 -39.96
CA TYR A 270 1.08 12.37 -40.13
C TYR A 270 1.19 12.96 -41.53
N LEU A 271 1.60 14.22 -41.64
CA LEU A 271 1.75 14.93 -42.90
C LEU A 271 3.21 15.33 -43.13
N PHE A 272 3.83 14.75 -44.15
CA PHE A 272 5.20 15.08 -44.54
C PHE A 272 5.19 16.10 -45.67
N LYS A 273 6.07 17.11 -45.60
CA LYS A 273 6.26 18.10 -46.65
C LYS A 273 7.74 18.29 -46.95
N ASN A 274 8.05 18.49 -48.24
CA ASN A 274 9.39 18.81 -48.73
C ASN A 274 10.49 17.85 -48.25
N GLY A 275 10.17 16.56 -48.11
CA GLY A 275 11.15 15.54 -47.78
C GLY A 275 12.17 15.39 -48.91
N ARG A 276 13.45 15.36 -48.62
CA ARG A 276 14.54 15.15 -49.57
C ARG A 276 15.51 14.15 -48.97
N PHE A 277 15.87 13.14 -49.75
CA PHE A 277 16.84 12.13 -49.40
C PHE A 277 17.82 11.95 -50.55
N ASN A 278 19.09 12.22 -50.32
CA ASN A 278 20.15 11.98 -51.29
C ASN A 278 20.63 10.54 -51.15
N LEU A 279 20.35 9.69 -52.15
CA LEU A 279 20.69 8.27 -52.12
C LEU A 279 22.21 8.00 -52.11
N LYS A 280 23.03 8.99 -52.50
CA LYS A 280 24.50 8.88 -52.52
C LYS A 280 25.15 9.39 -51.23
N SER A 281 24.79 10.58 -50.78
CA SER A 281 25.35 11.18 -49.55
C SER A 281 24.62 10.77 -48.27
N GLN A 282 23.47 10.10 -48.40
CA GLN A 282 22.53 9.79 -47.32
C GLN A 282 22.01 11.02 -46.58
N GLN A 283 22.18 12.22 -47.16
CA GLN A 283 21.64 13.44 -46.59
C GLN A 283 20.12 13.39 -46.59
N ILE A 284 19.51 13.69 -45.44
CA ILE A 284 18.08 13.72 -45.24
C ILE A 284 17.66 15.12 -44.79
N ASN A 285 16.54 15.61 -45.34
CA ASN A 285 15.88 16.83 -44.89
C ASN A 285 14.37 16.66 -45.03
N GLY A 286 13.58 17.08 -44.05
CA GLY A 286 12.14 17.08 -44.18
C GLY A 286 11.42 17.65 -42.97
N LYS A 287 10.15 18.00 -43.17
CA LYS A 287 9.26 18.44 -42.10
C LYS A 287 8.05 17.52 -42.01
N LEU A 288 7.80 17.00 -40.82
CA LEU A 288 6.62 16.27 -40.44
C LEU A 288 5.72 17.17 -39.58
N THR A 289 4.47 17.33 -39.97
CA THR A 289 3.42 17.99 -39.20
C THR A 289 2.43 16.94 -38.70
N ILE A 290 2.09 17.03 -37.43
CA ILE A 290 1.14 16.16 -36.73
C ILE A 290 -0.11 16.99 -36.44
N PRO A 291 -1.11 17.02 -37.36
CA PRO A 291 -2.35 17.77 -37.14
C PRO A 291 -3.19 17.20 -36.00
N GLU A 292 -3.27 15.87 -35.89
CA GLU A 292 -3.91 15.14 -34.80
C GLU A 292 -3.37 13.71 -34.81
N ALA A 293 -2.83 13.27 -33.67
CA ALA A 293 -2.39 11.90 -33.45
C ALA A 293 -2.73 11.44 -32.04
N TYR A 294 -2.66 10.13 -31.80
CA TYR A 294 -2.98 9.46 -30.56
C TYR A 294 -1.71 8.78 -30.04
N ILE A 295 -1.31 9.06 -28.80
CA ILE A 295 -0.04 8.54 -28.26
C ILE A 295 -0.04 7.01 -28.19
N GLU A 296 -1.19 6.40 -27.97
CA GLU A 296 -1.37 4.95 -27.98
C GLU A 296 -0.97 4.32 -29.33
N ASP A 297 -1.20 4.99 -30.46
CA ASP A 297 -0.84 4.47 -31.78
C ASP A 297 0.69 4.38 -31.95
N ILE A 298 1.46 5.36 -31.44
CA ILE A 298 2.93 5.29 -31.44
C ILE A 298 3.45 4.32 -30.38
N LEU A 299 2.84 4.28 -29.20
CA LEU A 299 3.27 3.36 -28.13
C LEU A 299 3.12 1.89 -28.55
N THR A 300 2.20 1.55 -29.47
CA THR A 300 2.17 0.20 -30.05
C THR A 300 3.43 -0.15 -30.84
N ILE A 301 4.08 0.83 -31.48
CA ILE A 301 5.34 0.64 -32.21
C ILE A 301 6.51 0.55 -31.24
N VAL A 302 6.55 1.44 -30.23
CA VAL A 302 7.66 1.51 -29.27
C VAL A 302 7.70 0.29 -28.34
N LYS A 303 6.56 -0.36 -28.05
CA LYS A 303 6.51 -1.60 -27.26
C LYS A 303 7.34 -2.75 -27.85
N GLY A 304 7.66 -2.71 -29.14
CA GLY A 304 8.53 -3.68 -29.82
C GLY A 304 10.00 -3.26 -29.96
N VAL A 305 10.38 -2.06 -29.50
CA VAL A 305 11.73 -1.49 -29.69
C VAL A 305 12.31 -1.09 -28.34
N ASP A 306 13.52 -1.54 -28.02
CA ASP A 306 14.20 -1.10 -26.79
C ASP A 306 14.52 0.40 -26.90
N ILE A 307 14.08 1.20 -25.92
CA ILE A 307 14.30 2.65 -25.94
C ILE A 307 15.78 2.98 -25.81
N ILE A 308 16.57 2.08 -25.21
CA ILE A 308 18.02 2.16 -25.18
C ILE A 308 18.56 2.08 -26.62
N ASP A 309 17.98 1.26 -27.50
CA ASP A 309 18.39 1.18 -28.91
C ASP A 309 18.00 2.42 -29.71
N ILE A 310 16.87 3.07 -29.37
CA ILE A 310 16.48 4.36 -29.97
C ILE A 310 17.46 5.47 -29.54
N ALA A 311 17.88 5.47 -28.26
CA ALA A 311 18.85 6.42 -27.71
C ALA A 311 20.30 6.12 -28.15
N GLN A 312 20.63 4.88 -28.50
CA GLN A 312 21.89 4.47 -29.13
C GLN A 312 22.07 5.05 -30.56
N GLY A 313 21.05 5.77 -31.05
CA GLY A 313 21.01 6.28 -32.41
C GLY A 313 20.84 5.13 -33.40
N PHE A 314 20.53 5.46 -34.64
CA PHE A 314 20.50 4.51 -35.77
C PHE A 314 21.89 3.93 -36.11
N GLN A 315 22.75 3.68 -35.12
CA GLN A 315 23.90 2.82 -35.26
C GLN A 315 23.34 1.45 -35.59
N THR A 316 23.50 1.04 -36.84
CA THR A 316 23.24 -0.31 -37.30
C THR A 316 24.02 -1.23 -36.36
N THR A 317 23.37 -1.76 -35.33
CA THR A 317 23.86 -2.96 -34.69
C THR A 317 23.78 -3.98 -35.82
N ASN A 318 24.91 -4.20 -36.47
CA ASN A 318 25.22 -5.53 -36.94
C ASN A 318 25.12 -6.37 -35.66
N SER A 319 23.92 -6.81 -35.32
CA SER A 319 23.70 -8.06 -34.65
C SER A 319 24.22 -9.12 -35.61
N SER A 320 25.56 -9.14 -35.76
CA SER A 320 26.25 -10.40 -35.62
C SER A 320 25.66 -10.99 -34.36
N THR A 321 24.79 -11.97 -34.57
CA THR A 321 24.71 -13.15 -33.73
C THR A 321 26.15 -13.59 -33.49
N THR A 322 26.78 -12.96 -32.50
CA THR A 322 28.05 -13.38 -31.96
C THR A 322 27.76 -14.77 -31.46
N ASN A 323 28.50 -15.73 -32.02
CA ASN A 323 28.68 -17.04 -31.43
C ASN A 323 29.23 -16.84 -30.02
N SER A 324 28.34 -16.57 -29.08
CA SER A 324 28.61 -16.68 -27.65
C SER A 324 28.77 -18.16 -27.37
N SER A 325 30.03 -18.50 -27.16
CA SER A 325 30.57 -19.65 -26.46
C SER A 325 29.51 -20.45 -25.71
N SER A 326 29.40 -21.71 -26.12
CA SER A 326 29.03 -22.86 -25.31
C SER A 326 28.89 -22.60 -23.81
N ASP A 327 27.65 -22.43 -23.35
CA ASP A 327 27.27 -23.04 -22.09
C ASP A 327 25.92 -23.74 -22.21
N LYS A 328 25.86 -24.90 -21.56
CA LYS A 328 24.94 -26.00 -21.87
C LYS A 328 23.47 -25.63 -21.62
N ILE A 329 22.71 -25.44 -22.70
CA ILE A 329 21.25 -25.65 -22.70
C ILE A 329 20.92 -26.65 -23.83
N GLY A 330 20.21 -27.71 -23.46
CA GLY A 330 20.07 -28.94 -24.22
C GLY A 330 19.53 -28.78 -25.65
N ASN A 331 20.17 -29.53 -26.55
CA ASN A 331 19.75 -29.80 -27.93
C ASN A 331 18.23 -29.98 -28.08
N LYS A 332 17.55 -29.00 -28.68
CA LYS A 332 16.38 -29.26 -29.52
C LYS A 332 16.69 -28.77 -30.93
N LYS A 333 16.92 -29.74 -31.83
CA LYS A 333 16.97 -29.55 -33.28
C LYS A 333 15.69 -28.84 -33.73
N PHE A 334 15.82 -27.61 -34.22
CA PHE A 334 14.79 -27.01 -35.07
C PHE A 334 14.78 -27.79 -36.38
N GLY A 335 13.70 -28.55 -36.61
CA GLY A 335 13.44 -29.23 -37.88
C GLY A 335 13.00 -28.24 -38.95
N ASN A 336 13.36 -28.55 -40.20
CA ASN A 336 12.97 -27.83 -41.41
C ASN A 336 11.48 -27.47 -41.46
N ALA A 337 11.19 -26.30 -42.03
CA ALA A 337 9.88 -25.67 -42.18
C ALA A 337 8.90 -26.37 -43.17
N ASP A 338 9.07 -27.66 -43.46
CA ASP A 338 8.30 -28.40 -44.48
C ASP A 338 7.45 -29.56 -43.92
N GLN A 339 7.18 -29.60 -42.62
CA GLN A 339 6.29 -30.61 -42.03
C GLN A 339 5.21 -30.00 -41.12
N LEU A 340 4.35 -29.16 -41.68
CA LEU A 340 3.03 -28.91 -41.11
C LEU A 340 2.10 -30.05 -41.51
N ARG A 341 1.95 -31.05 -40.62
CA ARG A 341 0.76 -31.93 -40.65
C ARG A 341 -0.45 -31.12 -40.11
N PRO A 342 -1.67 -31.37 -40.61
CA PRO A 342 -2.86 -30.74 -40.06
C PRO A 342 -3.05 -31.19 -38.62
N PHE A 343 -3.18 -30.24 -37.68
CA PHE A 343 -3.54 -30.54 -36.30
C PHE A 343 -4.89 -31.27 -36.27
N PRO A 344 -5.00 -32.41 -35.58
CA PRO A 344 -6.28 -33.04 -35.33
C PRO A 344 -7.09 -32.14 -34.40
N SER A 345 -8.37 -32.01 -34.72
CA SER A 345 -9.39 -31.23 -34.03
C SER A 345 -9.34 -31.47 -32.52
N ILE A 346 -8.96 -30.46 -31.73
CA ILE A 346 -9.10 -30.48 -30.27
C ILE A 346 -10.36 -29.69 -29.90
N ILE A 347 -11.21 -30.40 -29.18
CA ILE A 347 -12.50 -30.02 -28.65
C ILE A 347 -12.35 -28.87 -27.63
N HIS A 348 -13.30 -27.95 -27.70
CA HIS A 348 -13.51 -26.72 -26.93
C HIS A 348 -12.86 -26.62 -25.53
N GLY A 349 -11.75 -25.87 -25.45
CA GLY A 349 -11.31 -25.14 -24.27
C GLY A 349 -10.90 -23.74 -24.72
N SER A 350 -11.52 -22.70 -24.19
CA SER A 350 -11.39 -21.34 -24.72
C SER A 350 -9.94 -20.84 -24.69
N LEU A 351 -9.51 -20.18 -25.77
CA LEU A 351 -8.26 -19.42 -25.92
C LEU A 351 -7.95 -18.52 -24.69
N ALA A 352 -9.00 -18.05 -24.00
CA ALA A 352 -8.90 -17.32 -22.74
C ALA A 352 -8.22 -18.10 -21.59
N THR A 353 -8.29 -19.43 -21.57
CA THR A 353 -7.67 -20.27 -20.53
C THR A 353 -6.18 -20.49 -20.79
N LEU A 354 -5.78 -20.57 -22.07
CA LEU A 354 -4.38 -20.66 -22.49
C LEU A 354 -3.67 -19.30 -22.32
N LEU A 355 -4.35 -18.20 -22.69
CA LEU A 355 -3.87 -16.83 -22.45
C LEU A 355 -3.78 -16.50 -20.96
N ARG A 356 -4.70 -17.00 -20.12
CA ARG A 356 -4.58 -16.86 -18.65
C ARG A 356 -3.42 -17.65 -18.05
N ARG A 357 -3.00 -18.78 -18.65
CA ARG A 357 -1.78 -19.50 -18.23
C ARG A 357 -0.52 -18.81 -18.72
N PHE A 358 -0.49 -18.30 -19.96
CA PHE A 358 0.65 -17.53 -20.46
C PHE A 358 0.82 -16.19 -19.72
N ALA A 359 -0.28 -15.50 -19.39
CA ALA A 359 -0.26 -14.30 -18.57
C ALA A 359 0.19 -14.58 -17.13
N LYS A 360 -0.12 -15.77 -16.57
CA LYS A 360 0.37 -16.17 -15.25
C LYS A 360 1.84 -16.59 -15.23
N ILE A 361 2.37 -17.10 -16.34
CA ILE A 361 3.78 -17.54 -16.43
C ILE A 361 4.69 -16.31 -16.65
N ASN A 362 4.29 -15.35 -17.49
CA ASN A 362 5.09 -14.12 -17.69
C ASN A 362 5.01 -13.12 -16.52
N ALA A 363 3.92 -13.12 -15.74
CA ALA A 363 3.78 -12.21 -14.60
C ALA A 363 4.56 -12.65 -13.34
N GLN A 364 5.12 -13.86 -13.33
CA GLN A 364 5.66 -14.47 -12.11
C GLN A 364 7.18 -14.67 -12.14
N ASP A 365 7.81 -14.66 -13.32
CA ASP A 365 9.27 -14.79 -13.45
C ASP A 365 10.00 -13.43 -13.55
N ASP A 366 9.38 -12.38 -14.11
CA ASP A 366 10.01 -11.05 -14.22
C ASP A 366 9.89 -10.20 -12.94
N ALA A 367 9.00 -10.56 -12.01
CA ALA A 367 8.76 -9.80 -10.78
C ALA A 367 9.81 -10.06 -9.67
N VAL A 368 10.69 -11.04 -9.84
CA VAL A 368 11.66 -11.45 -8.79
C VAL A 368 13.11 -11.11 -9.17
N ALA A 369 13.41 -10.86 -10.44
CA ALA A 369 14.74 -10.45 -10.88
C ALA A 369 14.73 -8.99 -11.36
N ASN A 370 14.99 -8.08 -10.42
CA ASN A 370 15.24 -6.66 -10.62
C ASN A 370 13.98 -5.77 -10.83
N PRO A 371 13.38 -5.21 -9.75
CA PRO A 371 12.18 -4.37 -9.82
C PRO A 371 12.36 -3.03 -10.56
N PHE A 372 13.57 -2.74 -11.06
CA PHE A 372 13.92 -1.53 -11.81
C PHE A 372 14.39 -1.85 -13.23
N ASN A 373 13.78 -2.82 -13.91
CA ASN A 373 14.03 -2.99 -15.34
C ASN A 373 13.23 -1.94 -16.14
N PRO A 374 13.85 -0.89 -16.70
CA PRO A 374 13.14 0.18 -17.41
C PRO A 374 12.30 -0.31 -18.58
N THR A 375 12.67 -1.46 -19.18
CA THR A 375 11.90 -2.08 -20.27
C THR A 375 10.52 -2.56 -19.79
N THR A 376 10.42 -3.12 -18.57
CA THR A 376 9.14 -3.60 -17.98
C THR A 376 8.20 -2.47 -17.55
N LEU A 377 8.74 -1.30 -17.22
CA LEU A 377 7.95 -0.10 -16.88
C LEU A 377 7.29 0.49 -18.14
N LEU A 378 8.01 0.53 -19.27
CA LEU A 378 7.53 1.04 -20.56
C LEU A 378 6.52 0.10 -21.22
N THR A 379 6.70 -1.22 -21.13
CA THR A 379 5.75 -2.20 -21.70
C THR A 379 4.36 -2.13 -21.05
N ASN A 380 4.29 -1.65 -19.80
CA ASN A 380 3.06 -1.53 -19.01
C ASN A 380 2.49 -0.10 -18.96
N LEU A 381 3.08 0.85 -19.67
CA LEU A 381 2.51 2.19 -19.81
C LEU A 381 1.27 2.15 -20.74
N ASP A 382 0.09 2.29 -20.15
CA ASP A 382 -1.18 2.53 -20.86
C ASP A 382 -1.52 4.02 -20.77
N ILE A 383 -0.87 4.82 -21.61
CA ILE A 383 -1.17 6.24 -21.78
C ILE A 383 -2.01 6.40 -23.03
N ARG A 384 -3.11 7.14 -22.92
CA ARG A 384 -4.03 7.45 -24.03
C ARG A 384 -4.26 8.93 -24.12
N GLY A 385 -4.30 9.46 -25.34
CA GLY A 385 -4.57 10.88 -25.52
C GLY A 385 -4.10 11.45 -26.84
N LYS A 386 -4.67 12.59 -27.19
CA LYS A 386 -4.37 13.29 -28.43
C LYS A 386 -3.13 14.15 -28.30
N TYR A 387 -2.39 14.28 -29.38
CA TYR A 387 -1.26 15.20 -29.47
C TYR A 387 -1.11 15.79 -30.87
N THR A 388 -0.47 16.95 -30.90
CA THR A 388 -0.17 17.71 -32.12
C THR A 388 1.29 18.14 -32.08
N GLY A 389 1.85 18.55 -33.21
CA GLY A 389 3.22 19.04 -33.22
C GLY A 389 3.89 19.07 -34.57
N GLU A 390 5.17 19.39 -34.54
CA GLU A 390 6.05 19.41 -35.70
C GLU A 390 7.39 18.75 -35.36
N ILE A 391 7.90 17.96 -36.31
CA ILE A 391 9.22 17.33 -36.25
C ILE A 391 9.95 17.71 -37.54
N ALA A 392 11.14 18.30 -37.42
CA ALA A 392 12.01 18.59 -38.54
C ALA A 392 13.25 17.69 -38.46
N VAL A 393 13.60 17.05 -39.57
CA VAL A 393 14.78 16.19 -39.67
C VAL A 393 15.74 16.80 -40.68
N ALA A 394 17.04 16.82 -40.36
CA ALA A 394 18.13 17.27 -41.21
C ALA A 394 19.38 16.38 -40.99
N GLY A 395 20.47 16.63 -41.73
CA GLY A 395 21.74 15.92 -41.55
C GLY A 395 21.88 14.69 -42.46
N ILE A 396 22.48 13.61 -41.95
CA ILE A 396 22.66 12.33 -42.65
C ILE A 396 21.88 11.23 -41.93
N LEU A 397 21.38 10.22 -42.66
CA LEU A 397 20.50 9.18 -42.09
C LEU A 397 21.08 8.46 -40.87
N THR A 398 22.39 8.24 -40.84
CA THR A 398 23.11 7.60 -39.72
C THR A 398 23.35 8.52 -38.52
N ASN A 399 23.23 9.84 -38.70
CA ASN A 399 23.34 10.84 -37.64
C ASN A 399 22.41 12.03 -37.94
N PRO A 400 21.09 11.84 -37.79
CA PRO A 400 20.12 12.87 -38.11
C PRO A 400 20.11 13.94 -37.02
N LYS A 401 19.92 15.19 -37.44
CA LYS A 401 19.53 16.28 -36.55
C LYS A 401 18.00 16.36 -36.54
N VAL A 402 17.38 16.25 -35.38
CA VAL A 402 15.92 16.23 -35.25
C VAL A 402 15.47 17.34 -34.30
N ASP A 403 14.75 18.33 -34.80
CA ASP A 403 14.07 19.32 -33.96
C ASP A 403 12.62 18.87 -33.76
N PHE A 404 12.14 18.88 -32.51
CA PHE A 404 10.78 18.48 -32.20
C PHE A 404 10.07 19.52 -31.32
N ASN A 405 8.80 19.73 -31.61
CA ASN A 405 7.88 20.51 -30.79
C ASN A 405 6.53 19.79 -30.78
N VAL A 406 6.23 19.12 -29.67
CA VAL A 406 5.05 18.28 -29.50
C VAL A 406 4.26 18.73 -28.28
N GLU A 407 2.95 18.84 -28.45
CA GLU A 407 2.01 19.21 -27.41
C GLU A 407 0.91 18.15 -27.29
N GLY A 408 0.74 17.63 -26.07
CA GLY A 408 -0.35 16.74 -25.69
C GLY A 408 -1.15 17.34 -24.55
N ASN A 409 -2.48 17.23 -24.62
CA ASN A 409 -3.39 17.77 -23.60
C ASN A 409 -4.33 16.66 -23.12
N ASN A 410 -4.60 16.63 -21.81
CA ASN A 410 -5.51 15.69 -21.15
C ASN A 410 -5.23 14.22 -21.47
N TRP A 411 -3.96 13.81 -21.44
CA TRP A 411 -3.64 12.38 -21.56
C TRP A 411 -4.10 11.64 -20.30
N GLN A 412 -4.45 10.38 -20.46
CA GLN A 412 -4.94 9.51 -19.40
C GLN A 412 -3.98 8.34 -19.28
N TRP A 413 -3.30 8.25 -18.14
CA TRP A 413 -2.48 7.11 -17.79
C TRP A 413 -3.29 6.14 -16.92
N TYR A 414 -3.55 4.96 -17.47
CA TYR A 414 -4.20 3.86 -16.79
C TYR A 414 -3.13 3.03 -16.07
N ALA A 415 -3.02 3.22 -14.76
CA ALA A 415 -2.09 2.42 -13.96
C ALA A 415 -2.61 0.97 -13.86
N ASN A 416 -1.73 0.01 -13.50
CA ASN A 416 -2.06 -1.41 -13.35
C ASN A 416 -3.12 -1.72 -12.27
N SER A 417 -3.63 -0.71 -11.57
CA SER A 417 -4.74 -0.79 -10.63
C SER A 417 -6.05 -0.44 -11.36
N PRO A 418 -7.06 -1.34 -11.39
CA PRO A 418 -8.24 -1.24 -12.28
C PRO A 418 -9.13 0.01 -12.13
N ASN A 419 -8.84 0.92 -11.20
CA ASN A 419 -9.61 2.13 -10.92
C ASN A 419 -8.78 3.43 -10.82
N GLN A 420 -7.48 3.42 -11.14
CA GLN A 420 -6.64 4.62 -11.09
C GLN A 420 -6.30 5.12 -12.49
N VAL A 421 -6.94 6.21 -12.88
CA VAL A 421 -6.60 6.98 -14.09
C VAL A 421 -5.93 8.27 -13.64
N ILE A 422 -4.66 8.43 -14.01
CA ILE A 422 -3.88 9.63 -13.76
C ILE A 422 -4.04 10.54 -14.98
N VAL A 423 -4.61 11.73 -14.78
CA VAL A 423 -4.77 12.72 -15.87
C VAL A 423 -3.51 13.58 -15.95
N LEU A 424 -2.91 13.58 -17.14
CA LEU A 424 -1.78 14.40 -17.55
C LEU A 424 -2.36 15.62 -18.27
N ASN A 425 -2.47 16.75 -17.57
CA ASN A 425 -3.20 17.93 -18.05
C ASN A 425 -2.56 18.53 -19.31
N GLN A 426 -1.25 18.71 -19.26
CA GLN A 426 -0.47 19.27 -20.36
C GLN A 426 0.92 18.64 -20.38
N LEU A 427 1.35 18.26 -21.59
CA LEU A 427 2.71 17.84 -21.90
C LEU A 427 3.23 18.74 -23.03
N VAL A 428 4.26 19.53 -22.75
CA VAL A 428 5.00 20.28 -23.78
C VAL A 428 6.41 19.72 -23.88
N GLY A 429 6.70 19.06 -25.00
CA GLY A 429 8.03 18.55 -25.32
C GLY A 429 8.64 19.34 -26.46
N LYS A 430 9.60 20.21 -26.14
CA LYS A 430 10.36 20.98 -27.14
C LYS A 430 11.84 20.72 -26.98
N GLY A 431 12.51 20.41 -28.08
CA GLY A 431 13.91 20.05 -28.02
C GLY A 431 14.54 19.74 -29.36
N SER A 432 15.77 19.25 -29.29
CA SER A 432 16.54 18.83 -30.45
C SER A 432 17.37 17.60 -30.14
N TYR A 433 17.52 16.70 -31.09
CA TYR A 433 18.48 15.62 -31.08
C TYR A 433 19.60 15.94 -32.08
N ASP A 434 20.85 15.91 -31.64
CA ASP A 434 22.03 16.14 -32.48
C ASP A 434 23.21 15.34 -31.92
N GLN A 435 23.91 14.60 -32.78
CA GLN A 435 25.10 13.79 -32.41
C GLN A 435 24.91 12.88 -31.18
N GLY A 436 23.74 12.24 -31.03
CA GLY A 436 23.48 11.34 -29.90
C GLY A 436 23.05 12.04 -28.61
N VAL A 437 22.86 13.37 -28.62
CA VAL A 437 22.44 14.16 -27.46
C VAL A 437 21.05 14.74 -27.70
N ILE A 438 20.12 14.46 -26.78
CA ILE A 438 18.78 15.06 -26.73
C ILE A 438 18.84 16.28 -25.83
N THR A 439 18.71 17.48 -26.41
CA THR A 439 18.51 18.72 -25.65
C THR A 439 17.01 18.95 -25.44
N VAL A 440 16.60 18.97 -24.18
CA VAL A 440 15.24 19.24 -23.73
C VAL A 440 15.16 20.70 -23.27
N GLN A 441 14.43 21.53 -24.01
CA GLN A 441 13.99 22.84 -23.49
C GLN A 441 12.95 22.59 -22.39
N PRO A 442 12.78 23.50 -21.40
CA PRO A 442 11.97 23.25 -20.21
C PRO A 442 10.67 22.49 -20.52
N ALA A 443 10.69 21.20 -20.20
CA ALA A 443 9.55 20.33 -20.34
C ALA A 443 8.82 20.36 -19.01
N ARG A 444 7.52 20.62 -19.04
CA ARG A 444 6.66 20.67 -17.86
C ARG A 444 5.51 19.70 -18.05
N MET A 445 5.21 18.97 -16.99
CA MET A 445 4.12 18.03 -16.87
C MET A 445 3.35 18.36 -15.59
N GLU A 446 2.03 18.49 -15.72
CA GLU A 446 1.14 18.76 -14.60
C GLU A 446 0.20 17.56 -14.37
N LEU A 447 0.15 17.08 -13.14
CA LEU A 447 -0.61 15.91 -12.67
C LEU A 447 -1.50 16.35 -11.50
N GLY A 448 -2.68 16.91 -11.78
CA GLY A 448 -3.46 17.58 -10.74
C GLY A 448 -2.74 18.81 -10.21
N GLU A 449 -2.39 18.81 -8.92
CA GLU A 449 -1.58 19.87 -8.27
C GLU A 449 -0.07 19.60 -8.36
N THR A 450 0.33 18.38 -8.72
CA THR A 450 1.74 18.00 -8.84
C THR A 450 2.34 18.57 -10.12
N VAL A 451 3.50 19.20 -10.01
CA VAL A 451 4.26 19.73 -11.15
C VAL A 451 5.59 19.00 -11.26
N LEU A 452 5.86 18.43 -12.44
CA LEU A 452 7.15 17.88 -12.82
C LEU A 452 7.74 18.76 -13.92
N ALA A 453 8.97 19.21 -13.76
CA ALA A 453 9.68 19.95 -14.79
C ALA A 453 11.11 19.44 -14.94
N PHE A 454 11.60 19.43 -16.18
CA PHE A 454 12.97 19.05 -16.51
C PHE A 454 13.51 19.94 -17.63
N GLN A 455 14.78 20.34 -17.51
CA GLN A 455 15.51 21.05 -18.56
C GLN A 455 16.95 20.56 -18.58
N GLY A 456 17.46 20.15 -19.73
CA GLY A 456 18.82 19.62 -19.81
C GLY A 456 19.17 18.95 -21.12
N GLN A 457 20.32 18.27 -21.12
CA GLN A 457 20.82 17.41 -22.17
C GLN A 457 20.85 15.96 -21.67
N LEU A 458 20.26 15.04 -22.44
CA LEU A 458 20.28 13.61 -22.16
C LEU A 458 21.11 12.93 -23.25
N GLY A 459 22.07 12.10 -22.86
CA GLY A 459 22.99 11.43 -23.77
C GLY A 459 23.43 10.07 -23.24
N GLN A 460 23.99 9.24 -24.11
CA GLN A 460 24.42 7.90 -23.73
C GLN A 460 25.56 7.93 -22.69
N GLU A 461 26.55 8.80 -22.90
CA GLU A 461 27.73 8.90 -22.02
C GLU A 461 27.51 9.87 -20.86
N SER A 462 26.73 10.93 -21.09
CA SER A 462 26.51 11.98 -20.10
C SER A 462 25.11 12.58 -20.21
N ASN A 463 24.48 12.75 -19.07
CA ASN A 463 23.30 13.56 -18.84
C ASN A 463 23.72 14.83 -18.09
N SER A 464 22.98 15.91 -18.31
CA SER A 464 23.07 17.13 -17.50
C SER A 464 21.71 17.79 -17.51
N GLY A 465 21.20 18.24 -16.37
CA GLY A 465 19.93 18.96 -16.38
C GLY A 465 19.39 19.23 -15.00
N ASN A 466 18.46 20.16 -14.90
CA ASN A 466 17.76 20.47 -13.67
C ASN A 466 16.39 19.81 -13.69
N PHE A 467 16.02 19.16 -12.59
CA PHE A 467 14.66 18.71 -12.38
C PHE A 467 14.00 19.47 -11.23
N LEU A 468 12.69 19.58 -11.31
CA LEU A 468 11.83 20.15 -10.28
C LEU A 468 10.58 19.27 -10.16
N LEU A 469 10.24 18.93 -8.93
CA LEU A 469 9.03 18.27 -8.50
C LEU A 469 8.37 19.15 -7.44
N GLN A 470 7.09 19.45 -7.61
CA GLN A 470 6.31 20.21 -6.63
C GLN A 470 5.01 19.50 -6.31
N ASN A 471 4.57 19.57 -5.05
CA ASN A 471 3.29 19.09 -4.55
C ASN A 471 2.98 17.63 -4.90
N LEU A 472 3.95 16.73 -4.74
CA LEU A 472 3.67 15.30 -4.82
C LEU A 472 3.11 14.82 -3.48
N SER A 473 1.84 14.42 -3.46
CA SER A 473 1.18 13.89 -2.27
C SER A 473 1.95 12.68 -1.69
N LEU A 474 2.33 12.76 -0.42
CA LEU A 474 3.01 11.68 0.30
C LEU A 474 2.12 10.44 0.48
N GLU A 475 0.80 10.60 0.46
CA GLU A 475 -0.14 9.48 0.43
C GLU A 475 0.01 8.68 -0.87
N THR A 476 0.23 9.37 -1.99
CA THR A 476 0.50 8.74 -3.29
C THR A 476 1.82 7.99 -3.25
N VAL A 477 2.87 8.62 -2.72
CA VAL A 477 4.19 7.98 -2.54
C VAL A 477 4.09 6.76 -1.63
N SER A 478 3.41 6.87 -0.49
CA SER A 478 3.19 5.79 0.47
C SER A 478 2.48 4.59 -0.17
N ASN A 479 1.42 4.85 -0.95
CA ASN A 479 0.70 3.81 -1.67
C ASN A 479 1.59 3.08 -2.69
N LEU A 480 2.43 3.81 -3.43
CA LEU A 480 3.39 3.22 -4.38
C LEU A 480 4.50 2.44 -3.65
N ALA A 481 5.04 3.02 -2.57
CA ALA A 481 6.09 2.43 -1.75
C ALA A 481 5.62 1.18 -1.00
N SER A 482 4.33 1.04 -0.73
CA SER A 482 3.76 -0.12 -0.03
C SER A 482 4.00 -1.47 -0.74
N ASN A 483 4.31 -1.45 -2.03
CA ASN A 483 4.74 -2.64 -2.78
C ASN A 483 6.15 -3.11 -2.41
N PHE A 484 6.96 -2.25 -1.79
CA PHE A 484 8.38 -2.48 -1.49
C PHE A 484 8.68 -2.45 0.02
N VAL A 485 8.07 -1.51 0.75
CA VAL A 485 8.28 -1.30 2.20
C VAL A 485 6.95 -1.04 2.88
N THR A 486 6.67 -1.72 3.99
CA THR A 486 5.51 -1.42 4.83
C THR A 486 5.87 -0.29 5.79
N ILE A 487 5.29 0.90 5.57
CA ILE A 487 5.41 2.02 6.49
C ILE A 487 4.42 1.78 7.65
N PRO A 488 4.86 1.76 8.92
CA PRO A 488 4.02 1.37 10.06
C PRO A 488 3.08 2.46 10.58
N PHE A 489 3.08 3.63 9.95
CA PHE A 489 2.31 4.82 10.31
C PHE A 489 1.73 5.48 9.06
N ASP A 490 0.61 6.16 9.21
CA ASP A 490 -0.01 6.94 8.14
C ASP A 490 0.79 8.23 7.96
N ILE A 491 1.32 8.47 6.75
CA ILE A 491 2.01 9.72 6.39
C ILE A 491 1.14 10.53 5.43
N ALA A 492 1.12 11.84 5.65
CA ALA A 492 0.44 12.80 4.80
C ALA A 492 1.30 14.06 4.61
N GLY A 493 0.99 14.85 3.59
CA GLY A 493 1.72 16.08 3.25
C GLY A 493 2.21 16.10 1.80
N ASN A 494 2.95 17.15 1.46
CA ASN A 494 3.39 17.41 0.09
C ASN A 494 4.92 17.32 -0.03
N LEU A 495 5.39 16.50 -0.96
CA LEU A 495 6.79 16.36 -1.31
C LEU A 495 7.15 17.31 -2.46
N ASN A 496 8.13 18.17 -2.19
CA ASN A 496 8.81 18.98 -3.18
C ASN A 496 10.23 18.45 -3.35
N ALA A 497 10.74 18.37 -4.57
CA ALA A 497 12.13 17.99 -4.81
C ALA A 497 12.73 18.79 -5.97
N LYS A 498 14.03 19.05 -5.93
CA LYS A 498 14.78 19.64 -7.03
C LYS A 498 16.23 19.16 -6.99
N GLY A 499 16.94 19.23 -8.10
CA GLY A 499 18.35 18.86 -8.15
C GLY A 499 18.90 18.84 -9.56
N GLU A 500 20.18 18.50 -9.66
CA GLU A 500 20.90 18.40 -10.92
C GLU A 500 21.07 16.93 -11.29
N LEU A 501 20.49 16.51 -12.40
CA LEU A 501 20.67 15.18 -12.98
C LEU A 501 21.98 15.15 -13.79
N GLY A 502 22.84 14.21 -13.44
CA GLY A 502 24.11 13.90 -14.12
C GLY A 502 24.23 12.41 -14.45
N GLY A 503 25.47 11.93 -14.63
CA GLY A 503 25.77 10.52 -14.91
C GLY A 503 25.37 10.11 -16.33
N SER A 504 25.07 8.83 -16.55
CA SER A 504 24.60 8.30 -17.84
C SER A 504 23.18 7.74 -17.75
N LEU A 505 22.54 7.42 -18.88
CA LEU A 505 21.19 6.81 -18.87
C LEU A 505 21.14 5.47 -18.12
N THR A 506 22.26 4.74 -18.06
CA THR A 506 22.38 3.46 -17.34
C THR A 506 22.94 3.61 -15.92
N ASN A 507 23.47 4.77 -15.57
CA ASN A 507 24.00 5.09 -14.24
C ASN A 507 23.68 6.56 -13.91
N PRO A 508 22.40 6.89 -13.63
CA PRO A 508 22.01 8.27 -13.35
C PRO A 508 22.65 8.72 -12.04
N GLN A 509 23.03 9.99 -12.00
CA GLN A 509 23.53 10.63 -10.78
C GLN A 509 22.66 11.85 -10.49
N VAL A 510 22.46 12.18 -9.22
CA VAL A 510 21.83 13.43 -8.79
C VAL A 510 22.79 14.14 -7.86
N THR A 511 23.12 15.40 -8.18
CA THR A 511 23.93 16.26 -7.30
C THR A 511 23.11 17.49 -6.91
N ASN A 512 23.46 18.09 -5.77
CA ASN A 512 22.76 19.26 -5.24
C ASN A 512 21.25 19.02 -5.08
N GLY A 513 20.88 17.78 -4.74
CA GLY A 513 19.49 17.37 -4.55
C GLY A 513 18.94 18.01 -3.27
N GLN A 514 17.71 18.49 -3.35
CA GLN A 514 16.96 19.01 -2.21
C GLN A 514 15.55 18.42 -2.23
N VAL A 515 15.10 17.92 -1.09
CA VAL A 515 13.75 17.45 -0.83
C VAL A 515 13.16 18.27 0.30
N ALA A 516 11.92 18.71 0.16
CA ALA A 516 11.17 19.33 1.23
C ALA A 516 9.82 18.64 1.39
N VAL A 517 9.49 18.22 2.61
CA VAL A 517 8.15 17.78 2.98
C VAL A 517 7.48 18.95 3.70
N VAL A 518 6.40 19.46 3.11
CA VAL A 518 5.60 20.56 3.67
C VAL A 518 4.20 20.08 4.04
N ASP A 519 3.60 20.72 5.04
CA ASP A 519 2.32 20.28 5.64
C ASP A 519 2.34 18.79 6.02
N GLY A 520 3.49 18.32 6.48
CA GLY A 520 3.72 16.92 6.83
C GLY A 520 2.92 16.51 8.06
N SER A 521 2.37 15.30 8.07
CA SER A 521 1.85 14.71 9.30
C SER A 521 2.07 13.21 9.37
N VAL A 522 2.22 12.70 10.59
CA VAL A 522 2.34 11.27 10.88
C VAL A 522 1.26 10.87 11.88
N ASN A 523 0.39 9.93 11.51
CA ASN A 523 -0.78 9.53 12.30
C ASN A 523 -1.60 10.76 12.79
N ASN A 524 -1.83 11.74 11.91
CA ASN A 524 -2.49 13.04 12.17
C ASN A 524 -1.75 13.97 13.16
N THR A 525 -0.50 13.68 13.50
CA THR A 525 0.36 14.60 14.25
C THR A 525 1.11 15.46 13.25
N SER A 526 0.81 16.76 13.24
CA SER A 526 1.48 17.72 12.35
C SER A 526 2.96 17.78 12.65
N LEU A 527 3.77 17.85 11.60
CA LEU A 527 5.21 18.05 11.65
C LEU A 527 5.53 19.41 11.03
N ASP A 528 6.63 20.02 11.49
CA ASP A 528 7.19 21.17 10.78
C ASP A 528 7.78 20.73 9.43
N ASP A 529 8.02 21.70 8.56
CA ASP A 529 8.63 21.46 7.26
C ASP A 529 9.99 20.75 7.42
N ILE A 530 10.14 19.62 6.74
CA ILE A 530 11.37 18.83 6.74
C ILE A 530 12.12 19.09 5.46
N GLU A 531 13.30 19.68 5.54
CA GLU A 531 14.18 19.94 4.38
C GLU A 531 15.40 19.01 4.45
N VAL A 532 15.65 18.26 3.39
CA VAL A 532 16.74 17.29 3.26
C VAL A 532 17.55 17.61 2.01
N ASN A 533 18.87 17.75 2.15
CA ASN A 533 19.78 17.70 1.01
C ASN A 533 20.14 16.24 0.74
N PHE A 534 20.38 15.92 -0.53
CA PHE A 534 20.92 14.63 -0.90
C PHE A 534 21.76 14.69 -2.17
N ASP A 535 22.75 13.80 -2.23
CA ASP A 535 23.46 13.45 -3.45
C ASP A 535 23.27 11.95 -3.71
N TYR A 536 23.05 11.59 -4.96
CA TYR A 536 22.99 10.21 -5.42
C TYR A 536 24.06 9.98 -6.47
N VAL A 537 25.19 9.39 -6.08
CA VAL A 537 26.35 9.17 -6.94
C VAL A 537 26.83 7.73 -6.80
N ASP A 538 27.10 7.07 -7.92
CA ASP A 538 27.63 5.70 -7.97
C ASP A 538 26.83 4.65 -7.20
N SER A 539 25.50 4.77 -7.24
CA SER A 539 24.55 3.92 -6.50
C SER A 539 24.62 4.11 -4.98
N ARG A 540 24.99 5.32 -4.52
CA ARG A 540 25.01 5.68 -3.11
C ARG A 540 24.24 6.98 -2.91
N LEU A 541 23.24 6.92 -2.03
CA LEU A 541 22.49 8.06 -1.54
C LEU A 541 23.19 8.59 -0.29
N ASP A 542 23.75 9.78 -0.38
CA ASP A 542 24.22 10.59 0.75
C ASP A 542 23.13 11.62 1.04
N PHE A 543 22.73 11.79 2.29
CA PHE A 543 21.68 12.74 2.65
C PHE A 543 21.90 13.34 4.04
N ASP A 544 21.42 14.55 4.23
CA ASP A 544 21.43 15.30 5.48
C ASP A 544 20.20 16.19 5.60
N THR A 545 19.64 16.27 6.81
CA THR A 545 18.49 17.12 7.10
C THR A 545 18.98 18.52 7.45
N ASN A 546 18.47 19.56 6.78
CA ASN A 546 18.73 20.95 7.11
C ASN A 546 17.73 21.51 8.12
N LYS A 547 16.47 21.08 8.02
CA LYS A 547 15.37 21.54 8.88
C LYS A 547 14.40 20.40 9.18
N PRO A 548 13.75 20.41 10.35
CA PRO A 548 13.93 21.38 11.43
C PRO A 548 15.18 21.09 12.29
N ASP A 549 15.68 22.09 13.03
CA ASP A 549 16.91 21.96 13.84
C ASP A 549 16.81 20.87 14.93
N TYR A 550 15.60 20.53 15.36
CA TYR A 550 15.37 19.49 16.37
C TYR A 550 15.39 18.06 15.82
N LEU A 551 15.38 17.88 14.49
CA LEU A 551 15.40 16.58 13.82
C LEU A 551 16.52 16.59 12.78
N GLN A 552 17.70 16.10 13.16
CA GLN A 552 18.85 16.06 12.28
C GLN A 552 19.14 14.61 11.92
N VAL A 553 18.86 14.23 10.68
CA VAL A 553 19.17 12.90 10.15
C VAL A 553 20.20 13.05 9.05
N SER A 554 21.27 12.28 9.13
CA SER A 554 22.22 12.14 8.01
C SER A 554 22.54 10.67 7.78
N GLY A 555 22.85 10.31 6.54
CA GLY A 555 23.19 8.93 6.25
C GLY A 555 23.72 8.68 4.86
N LYS A 556 24.42 7.56 4.73
CA LYS A 556 24.95 7.04 3.48
C LYS A 556 24.34 5.67 3.25
N VAL A 557 23.48 5.57 2.25
CA VAL A 557 22.70 4.36 1.96
C VAL A 557 22.98 3.91 0.53
N PRO A 558 23.49 2.69 0.30
CA PRO A 558 23.71 2.19 -1.03
C PRO A 558 22.38 1.73 -1.66
N PHE A 559 22.11 2.17 -2.89
CA PHE A 559 20.90 1.83 -3.62
C PHE A 559 21.14 1.86 -5.13
N PRO A 560 20.96 0.74 -5.87
CA PRO A 560 20.97 -0.62 -5.34
C PRO A 560 22.34 -0.96 -4.71
N PRO A 561 22.41 -1.78 -3.65
CA PRO A 561 23.67 -2.21 -3.07
C PRO A 561 24.46 -3.10 -4.03
N LYS A 562 25.78 -2.90 -4.06
CA LYS A 562 26.75 -3.71 -4.82
C LYS A 562 27.58 -4.55 -3.84
N PRO A 563 28.16 -5.70 -4.25
CA PRO A 563 28.93 -6.57 -3.34
C PRO A 563 30.08 -5.86 -2.59
N ASP A 564 30.61 -4.79 -3.16
CA ASP A 564 31.69 -3.95 -2.65
C ASP A 564 31.21 -2.60 -2.06
N SER A 565 29.90 -2.32 -2.12
CA SER A 565 29.27 -1.10 -1.60
C SER A 565 27.86 -1.42 -1.09
N ASP A 566 27.79 -2.13 0.04
CA ASP A 566 26.57 -2.56 0.73
C ASP A 566 26.40 -1.91 2.13
N ARG A 567 27.46 -1.24 2.63
CA ARG A 567 27.48 -0.56 3.93
C ARG A 567 26.52 0.63 4.00
N ILE A 568 25.68 0.63 5.03
CA ILE A 568 24.81 1.72 5.46
C ILE A 568 25.41 2.36 6.72
N ASP A 569 25.40 3.68 6.78
CA ASP A 569 25.72 4.48 7.97
C ASP A 569 24.63 5.55 8.14
N ILE A 570 24.02 5.66 9.33
CA ILE A 570 22.95 6.60 9.65
C ILE A 570 23.26 7.24 11.01
N ASN A 571 23.26 8.56 11.07
CA ASN A 571 23.30 9.35 12.29
C ASN A 571 21.96 10.08 12.46
N LEU A 572 21.36 9.95 13.62
CA LEU A 572 20.11 10.59 14.00
C LEU A 572 20.34 11.38 15.28
N LYS A 573 19.98 12.66 15.28
CA LYS A 573 19.96 13.50 16.48
C LYS A 573 18.58 14.10 16.66
N LEU A 574 18.01 13.88 17.84
CA LEU A 574 16.69 14.36 18.22
C LEU A 574 16.85 15.31 19.41
N ALA A 575 16.45 16.56 19.25
CA ALA A 575 16.37 17.52 20.35
C ALA A 575 14.97 17.51 20.99
N THR A 576 14.75 18.38 21.97
CA THR A 576 13.54 18.37 22.81
C THR A 576 12.22 18.46 22.03
N PRO A 577 12.05 19.35 21.03
CA PRO A 577 10.80 19.38 20.27
C PRO A 577 10.47 18.08 19.53
N ALA A 578 11.49 17.29 19.16
CA ALA A 578 11.29 15.98 18.52
C ALA A 578 10.60 14.96 19.44
N MET A 579 10.61 15.18 20.76
CA MET A 579 9.99 14.26 21.71
C MET A 579 8.46 14.20 21.57
N ALA A 580 7.83 15.17 20.90
CA ALA A 580 6.42 15.08 20.50
C ALA A 580 6.13 13.82 19.66
N LEU A 581 7.12 13.32 18.89
CA LEU A 581 7.01 12.08 18.12
C LEU A 581 6.90 10.83 18.99
N LEU A 582 7.22 10.90 20.28
CA LEU A 582 7.07 9.76 21.20
C LEU A 582 5.62 9.28 21.28
N GLY A 583 4.65 10.21 21.21
CA GLY A 583 3.23 9.86 21.15
C GLY A 583 2.87 9.09 19.87
N VAL A 584 3.53 9.39 18.74
CA VAL A 584 3.33 8.69 17.47
C VAL A 584 3.89 7.26 17.55
N VAL A 585 5.13 7.11 18.04
CA VAL A 585 5.82 5.81 18.11
C VAL A 585 5.17 4.88 19.14
N THR A 586 4.78 5.41 20.30
CA THR A 586 4.14 4.62 21.37
C THR A 586 2.63 4.52 21.22
N GLN A 587 2.04 5.10 20.18
CA GLN A 587 0.58 5.10 19.95
C GLN A 587 -0.20 5.67 21.13
N LYS A 588 0.30 6.81 21.63
CA LYS A 588 -0.23 7.55 22.77
C LYS A 588 -0.23 6.78 24.09
N GLN A 589 0.53 5.69 24.21
CA GLN A 589 0.74 5.05 25.51
C GLN A 589 1.58 5.94 26.43
N VAL A 590 2.56 6.64 25.85
CA VAL A 590 3.37 7.67 26.50
C VAL A 590 3.46 8.87 25.57
N GLU A 591 3.11 10.05 26.07
CA GLU A 591 3.17 11.31 25.33
C GLU A 591 4.11 12.27 26.04
N TRP A 592 4.86 13.05 25.26
CA TRP A 592 5.64 14.15 25.78
C TRP A 592 4.74 15.38 25.90
N VAL A 593 4.61 15.92 27.12
CA VAL A 593 3.75 17.09 27.39
C VAL A 593 4.53 18.38 27.26
N ASN A 594 5.66 18.47 27.97
CA ASN A 594 6.47 19.67 28.01
C ASN A 594 7.92 19.36 28.42
N GLY A 595 8.82 20.25 28.01
CA GLY A 595 10.22 20.28 28.39
C GLY A 595 10.81 21.58 27.87
N GLU A 596 11.65 22.23 28.65
CA GLU A 596 12.42 23.41 28.22
C GLU A 596 13.39 23.03 27.08
N ASP A 597 13.91 24.01 26.34
CA ASP A 597 14.93 23.73 25.31
C ASP A 597 16.14 22.99 25.93
N ARG A 598 16.56 21.88 25.30
CA ARG A 598 17.63 20.96 25.76
C ARG A 598 17.28 20.07 26.97
N THR A 599 15.99 19.91 27.25
CA THR A 599 15.48 18.92 28.24
C THR A 599 15.64 17.49 27.74
N ALA A 600 15.71 17.27 26.43
CA ALA A 600 15.94 15.94 25.86
C ALA A 600 16.82 16.02 24.62
N ASP A 601 17.88 15.21 24.62
CA ASP A 601 18.78 14.97 23.49
C ASP A 601 18.96 13.45 23.33
N ILE A 602 18.66 12.95 22.12
CA ILE A 602 18.89 11.55 21.74
C ILE A 602 19.78 11.54 20.51
N ASP A 603 20.99 11.02 20.67
CA ASP A 603 21.91 10.75 19.57
C ASP A 603 21.91 9.25 19.30
N LEU A 604 21.78 8.87 18.03
CA LEU A 604 21.77 7.49 17.56
C LEU A 604 22.67 7.36 16.34
N ASP A 605 23.72 6.55 16.49
CA ASP A 605 24.61 6.14 15.41
C ASP A 605 24.35 4.68 15.06
N VAL A 606 24.04 4.40 13.79
CA VAL A 606 23.72 3.06 13.30
C VAL A 606 24.52 2.77 12.03
N SER A 607 25.12 1.59 11.98
CA SER A 607 25.77 1.04 10.78
C SER A 607 25.32 -0.38 10.51
N GLY A 608 25.41 -0.82 9.25
CA GLY A 608 25.08 -2.19 8.84
C GLY A 608 25.37 -2.44 7.36
N SER A 609 24.93 -3.58 6.84
CA SER A 609 25.05 -3.98 5.43
C SER A 609 23.67 -4.31 4.83
N LEU A 610 23.36 -3.75 3.65
CA LEU A 610 22.08 -3.91 2.94
C LEU A 610 22.12 -5.07 1.94
N GLU A 611 21.12 -5.94 1.97
CA GLU A 611 20.92 -7.03 1.01
C GLU A 611 19.51 -6.99 0.42
N LEU A 612 19.38 -7.15 -0.91
CA LEU A 612 18.10 -7.07 -1.64
C LEU A 612 17.60 -8.40 -2.23
N ALA A 613 18.29 -9.53 -1.99
CA ALA A 613 18.01 -10.81 -2.67
C ALA A 613 16.59 -11.37 -2.41
N ASP A 614 15.98 -11.10 -1.25
CA ASP A 614 14.60 -11.49 -0.90
C ASP A 614 13.84 -10.32 -0.22
N GLY A 615 13.97 -9.11 -0.76
CA GLY A 615 13.50 -7.87 -0.12
C GLY A 615 14.58 -7.21 0.75
N ILE A 616 14.26 -6.09 1.38
CA ILE A 616 15.22 -5.28 2.14
C ILE A 616 15.60 -5.99 3.45
N LYS A 617 16.82 -6.51 3.54
CA LYS A 617 17.40 -7.11 4.76
C LYS A 617 18.63 -6.30 5.20
N ILE A 618 18.78 -6.08 6.51
CA ILE A 618 19.96 -5.44 7.10
C ILE A 618 20.74 -6.51 7.88
N LYS A 619 21.99 -6.73 7.48
CA LYS A 619 23.00 -7.57 8.17
C LYS A 619 23.95 -6.68 8.95
N ASP A 620 24.64 -7.25 9.91
CA ASP A 620 25.72 -6.61 10.70
C ASP A 620 25.35 -5.28 11.33
N LEU A 621 24.05 -5.13 11.64
CA LEU A 621 23.52 -3.97 12.35
C LEU A 621 24.26 -3.79 13.67
N SER A 622 24.87 -2.63 13.83
CA SER A 622 25.51 -2.20 15.06
C SER A 622 25.27 -0.72 15.27
N GLY A 623 25.03 -0.32 16.50
CA GLY A 623 24.81 1.08 16.81
C GLY A 623 24.99 1.40 18.28
N THR A 624 25.12 2.68 18.57
CA THR A 624 25.15 3.22 19.92
C THR A 624 24.22 4.39 19.99
N SER A 625 23.50 4.50 21.09
CA SER A 625 22.66 5.65 21.39
C SER A 625 22.99 6.20 22.77
N GLU A 626 23.04 7.52 22.85
CA GLU A 626 23.12 8.26 24.10
C GLU A 626 21.77 8.97 24.30
N VAL A 627 21.16 8.75 25.45
CA VAL A 627 19.87 9.32 25.84
C VAL A 627 20.10 10.19 27.05
N ASN A 628 19.83 11.49 26.91
CA ASN A 628 19.88 12.45 27.99
C ASN A 628 18.53 13.17 28.07
N ILE A 629 17.78 12.94 29.14
CA ILE A 629 16.50 13.57 29.44
C ILE A 629 16.61 14.20 30.83
N GLN A 630 16.38 15.51 30.93
CA GLN A 630 16.47 16.30 32.15
C GLN A 630 15.17 17.10 32.32
N ASN A 631 14.37 16.78 33.34
CA ASN A 631 13.08 17.41 33.63
C ASN A 631 12.02 17.27 32.52
N GLY A 632 12.05 16.15 31.78
CA GLY A 632 11.03 15.86 30.76
C GLY A 632 9.67 15.58 31.39
N THR A 633 8.61 16.19 30.90
CA THR A 633 7.26 15.96 31.42
C THR A 633 6.51 14.99 30.50
N LEU A 634 6.12 13.84 31.04
CA LEU A 634 5.44 12.77 30.33
C LEU A 634 4.00 12.60 30.81
N LYS A 635 3.12 12.21 29.90
CA LYS A 635 1.76 11.76 30.20
C LYS A 635 1.57 10.34 29.72
N THR A 636 0.73 9.58 30.41
CA THR A 636 0.37 8.22 29.97
C THR A 636 -1.12 8.13 29.69
N LYS A 637 -1.53 7.15 28.89
CA LYS A 637 -2.97 6.92 28.62
C LYS A 637 -3.76 6.49 29.86
N LEU A 638 -3.09 5.93 30.87
CA LEU A 638 -3.72 5.31 32.04
C LEU A 638 -3.81 6.23 33.25
N LEU A 639 -2.94 7.24 33.33
CA LEU A 639 -2.86 8.16 34.45
C LEU A 639 -3.17 9.57 33.95
N GLU A 640 -3.98 10.31 34.71
CA GLU A 640 -4.41 11.65 34.32
C GLU A 640 -3.29 12.70 34.47
N ASP A 641 -2.41 12.49 35.45
CA ASP A 641 -1.33 13.39 35.83
C ASP A 641 -0.10 13.28 34.92
N ASP A 642 0.63 14.38 34.88
CA ASP A 642 1.91 14.51 34.21
C ASP A 642 3.07 14.14 35.17
N PHE A 643 4.10 13.46 34.65
CA PHE A 643 5.24 12.98 35.44
C PHE A 643 6.56 13.57 34.93
N THR A 644 7.39 14.05 35.86
CA THR A 644 8.76 14.43 35.54
C THR A 644 9.64 13.18 35.39
N LEU A 645 10.40 13.13 34.30
CA LEU A 645 11.37 12.11 33.95
C LEU A 645 12.76 12.75 33.83
N ASN A 646 13.72 12.18 34.56
CA ASN A 646 15.15 12.41 34.38
C ASN A 646 15.80 11.08 34.04
N VAL A 647 16.55 10.99 32.94
CA VAL A 647 17.25 9.78 32.51
C VAL A 647 18.54 10.18 31.84
N VAL A 648 19.65 9.57 32.27
CA VAL A 648 20.90 9.68 31.52
C VAL A 648 21.47 8.28 31.32
N GLY A 649 21.70 7.90 30.08
CA GLY A 649 22.03 6.52 29.78
C GLY A 649 22.60 6.30 28.39
N LYS A 650 23.35 5.20 28.25
CA LYS A 650 23.84 4.70 26.96
C LYS A 650 23.27 3.34 26.66
N VAL A 651 22.93 3.14 25.39
CA VAL A 651 22.34 1.91 24.88
C VAL A 651 23.12 1.48 23.65
N LYS A 652 23.44 0.19 23.56
CA LYS A 652 24.05 -0.43 22.39
C LYS A 652 23.00 -1.22 21.62
N LEU A 653 23.01 -1.07 20.30
CA LEU A 653 22.19 -1.82 19.36
C LEU A 653 23.05 -2.84 18.61
N ASP A 654 22.61 -4.09 18.53
CA ASP A 654 23.15 -5.11 17.61
C ASP A 654 22.03 -5.73 16.76
N GLN A 655 22.33 -6.62 15.82
CA GLN A 655 21.34 -7.26 14.94
C GLN A 655 20.12 -7.87 15.66
N GLN A 656 20.23 -8.22 16.94
CA GLN A 656 19.22 -8.97 17.66
C GLN A 656 18.68 -8.24 18.88
N ARG A 657 19.46 -7.34 19.50
CA ARG A 657 19.21 -6.84 20.85
C ARG A 657 19.60 -5.38 21.04
N LEU A 658 18.90 -4.76 21.98
CA LEU A 658 19.18 -3.50 22.62
C LEU A 658 19.75 -3.82 24.01
N GLU A 659 21.00 -3.42 24.30
CA GLU A 659 21.70 -3.67 25.56
C GLU A 659 21.98 -2.34 26.27
N VAL A 660 21.66 -2.25 27.57
CA VAL A 660 22.10 -1.14 28.41
C VAL A 660 23.61 -1.24 28.64
N VAL A 661 24.36 -0.17 28.36
CA VAL A 661 25.81 -0.09 28.54
C VAL A 661 26.18 0.97 29.58
N ASN A 662 27.40 0.88 30.15
CA ASN A 662 27.85 1.68 31.29
C ASN A 662 27.64 3.20 31.12
N TYR A 663 27.14 3.85 32.17
CA TYR A 663 27.15 5.30 32.32
C TYR A 663 27.08 5.72 33.80
N PRO A 664 28.02 6.54 34.33
CA PRO A 664 29.38 6.79 33.85
C PRO A 664 30.30 5.58 34.15
N ASP A 665 31.48 5.55 33.51
CA ASP A 665 32.53 4.51 33.61
C ASP A 665 32.97 4.18 35.05
N ARG A 666 32.12 3.48 35.81
CA ARG A 666 32.52 2.73 36.99
C ARG A 666 32.60 1.28 36.57
N GLU A 667 33.80 0.72 36.61
CA GLU A 667 34.04 -0.70 36.34
C GLU A 667 33.04 -1.56 37.16
N GLY A 668 32.01 -2.08 36.50
CA GLY A 668 31.09 -3.08 37.06
C GLY A 668 29.59 -2.76 37.03
N GLN A 669 29.13 -1.52 36.80
CA GLN A 669 27.68 -1.20 36.79
C GLN A 669 27.17 -0.75 35.41
N LYS A 670 26.51 -1.69 34.69
CA LYS A 670 25.77 -1.45 33.43
C LYS A 670 24.33 -1.01 33.72
N THR A 671 24.15 0.16 34.32
CA THR A 671 22.83 0.68 34.71
C THR A 671 22.59 2.06 34.13
N ILE A 672 21.36 2.32 33.68
CA ILE A 672 20.82 3.66 33.43
C ILE A 672 20.11 4.09 34.71
N GLU A 673 20.56 5.18 35.31
CA GLU A 673 19.91 5.77 36.48
C GLU A 673 18.96 6.88 36.02
N GLY A 674 17.83 6.97 36.71
CA GLY A 674 16.84 7.99 36.42
C GLY A 674 15.99 8.32 37.62
N ASN A 675 15.16 9.34 37.45
CA ASN A 675 14.14 9.71 38.41
C ASN A 675 12.80 9.82 37.68
N LEU A 676 11.75 9.18 38.20
CA LEU A 676 10.39 9.28 37.70
C LEU A 676 9.51 9.75 38.85
N ALA A 677 8.79 10.86 38.69
CA ALA A 677 7.88 11.37 39.74
C ALA A 677 8.55 11.52 41.14
N GLY A 678 9.82 11.93 41.18
CA GLY A 678 10.57 12.13 42.42
C GLY A 678 11.30 10.89 42.95
N ILE A 679 11.00 9.68 42.46
CA ILE A 679 11.65 8.44 42.91
C ILE A 679 12.80 8.03 41.98
N GLY A 680 13.93 7.64 42.57
CA GLY A 680 15.06 7.09 41.83
C GLY A 680 14.76 5.69 41.26
N PHE A 681 15.23 5.39 40.06
CA PHE A 681 15.19 4.05 39.47
C PHE A 681 16.51 3.71 38.79
N SER A 682 16.76 2.41 38.60
CA SER A 682 17.86 1.90 37.79
C SER A 682 17.35 0.89 36.77
N LEU A 683 17.85 0.97 35.54
CA LEU A 683 17.51 0.09 34.43
C LEU A 683 18.77 -0.65 33.95
N SER A 684 18.73 -1.96 33.83
CA SER A 684 19.87 -2.77 33.35
C SER A 684 19.42 -3.97 32.54
N GLY A 685 20.32 -4.58 31.76
CA GLY A 685 20.03 -5.78 30.98
C GLY A 685 19.81 -5.49 29.49
N GLN A 686 19.15 -6.43 28.80
CA GLN A 686 18.97 -6.38 27.35
C GLN A 686 17.57 -6.80 26.90
N LEU A 687 17.13 -6.23 25.77
CA LEU A 687 15.83 -6.48 25.15
C LEU A 687 15.99 -6.75 23.64
N PRO A 688 15.46 -7.85 23.10
CA PRO A 688 15.45 -8.07 21.65
C PRO A 688 14.77 -6.92 20.87
N ILE A 689 15.22 -6.58 19.67
CA ILE A 689 14.62 -5.48 18.87
C ILE A 689 13.32 -5.96 18.20
N VAL A 690 13.37 -7.14 17.58
CA VAL A 690 12.26 -7.73 16.82
C VAL A 690 11.83 -9.07 17.43
N SER A 691 10.53 -9.24 17.64
CA SER A 691 9.97 -10.51 18.09
C SER A 691 9.97 -11.53 16.95
N ASN A 692 10.97 -12.42 16.88
CA ASN A 692 10.88 -13.58 16.00
C ASN A 692 9.69 -14.45 16.46
N ARG A 693 8.61 -14.48 15.66
CA ARG A 693 7.45 -15.38 15.88
C ARG A 693 7.82 -16.88 15.89
N ILE A 694 9.08 -17.22 15.62
CA ILE A 694 9.61 -18.59 15.56
C ILE A 694 10.47 -18.96 16.79
N ALA A 695 10.81 -18.04 17.69
CA ALA A 695 11.55 -18.38 18.91
C ALA A 695 10.62 -18.99 19.98
N SER A 696 10.15 -20.20 19.71
CA SER A 696 9.59 -21.09 20.70
C SER A 696 10.69 -21.48 21.69
N ASN A 697 10.54 -21.09 22.95
CA ASN A 697 11.21 -21.68 24.13
C ASN A 697 12.74 -21.58 24.34
N THR A 698 13.54 -20.82 23.57
CA THR A 698 15.02 -20.82 23.76
C THR A 698 15.73 -19.48 23.97
N THR A 699 15.07 -18.33 23.99
CA THR A 699 15.70 -17.07 24.43
C THR A 699 15.13 -16.59 25.75
N ASN A 700 15.31 -17.38 26.80
CA ASN A 700 15.48 -16.79 28.12
C ASN A 700 16.79 -15.99 28.05
N SER A 701 16.71 -14.70 27.71
CA SER A 701 17.83 -13.79 27.93
C SER A 701 18.27 -14.01 29.37
N SER A 702 19.51 -14.46 29.59
CA SER A 702 20.05 -14.65 30.95
C SER A 702 20.10 -13.33 31.73
N ASN A 703 19.87 -12.20 31.07
CA ASN A 703 19.83 -10.86 31.62
C ASN A 703 18.72 -10.03 30.94
N PRO A 704 17.43 -10.24 31.26
CA PRO A 704 16.33 -9.44 30.70
C PRO A 704 16.45 -7.98 31.14
N LEU A 705 15.88 -7.07 30.34
CA LEU A 705 15.81 -5.66 30.72
C LEU A 705 15.01 -5.52 32.02
N THR A 706 15.63 -5.01 33.08
CA THR A 706 15.08 -4.99 34.44
C THR A 706 15.15 -3.57 34.99
N LEU A 707 13.99 -3.05 35.38
CA LEU A 707 13.81 -1.76 36.03
C LEU A 707 13.63 -1.98 37.54
N THR A 708 14.55 -1.45 38.34
CA THR A 708 14.53 -1.56 39.80
C THR A 708 14.28 -0.19 40.41
N ILE A 709 13.26 -0.12 41.27
CA ILE A 709 13.00 1.03 42.13
C ILE A 709 13.36 0.59 43.55
N PRO A 710 14.44 1.12 44.16
CA PRO A 710 14.77 0.83 45.55
C PRO A 710 13.66 1.32 46.48
N LYS A 711 13.66 0.84 47.72
CA LYS A 711 12.65 1.25 48.71
C LYS A 711 12.72 2.77 48.95
N ASP A 712 11.68 3.48 48.56
CA ASP A 712 11.55 4.93 48.66
C ASP A 712 10.08 5.35 48.82
N ASN A 713 9.80 6.63 49.04
CA ASN A 713 8.44 7.15 49.12
C ASN A 713 8.00 7.75 47.77
N LEU A 714 6.94 7.20 47.20
CA LEU A 714 6.30 7.67 45.98
C LEU A 714 5.13 8.60 46.31
N LYS A 715 5.09 9.74 45.63
CA LYS A 715 3.97 10.68 45.69
C LYS A 715 3.45 10.98 44.30
N LEU A 716 2.33 10.37 43.96
CA LEU A 716 1.54 10.63 42.78
C LEU A 716 0.32 11.44 43.20
N ALA A 717 0.21 12.67 42.71
CA ALA A 717 -0.90 13.54 43.05
C ALA A 717 -2.24 12.85 42.71
N GLY A 718 -3.23 13.00 43.60
CA GLY A 718 -4.57 12.42 43.39
C GLY A 718 -4.64 10.90 43.20
N LEU A 719 -3.55 10.14 43.40
CA LEU A 719 -3.49 8.71 43.08
C LEU A 719 -2.88 7.87 44.22
N TYR A 720 -1.65 8.17 44.65
CA TYR A 720 -0.94 7.36 45.65
C TYR A 720 0.14 8.16 46.40
N GLU A 721 0.19 8.06 47.72
CA GLU A 721 1.27 8.59 48.56
C GLU A 721 1.70 7.53 49.59
N GLY A 722 2.93 7.02 49.49
CA GLY A 722 3.41 5.94 50.38
C GLY A 722 4.72 5.31 49.95
N GLY A 723 5.15 4.27 50.67
CA GLY A 723 6.36 3.53 50.33
C GLY A 723 6.18 2.70 49.05
N VAL A 724 7.22 2.65 48.21
CA VAL A 724 7.27 1.81 47.01
C VAL A 724 8.60 1.08 46.95
N ALA A 725 8.57 -0.17 46.49
CA ALA A 725 9.77 -0.89 46.05
C ALA A 725 9.38 -1.80 44.89
N SER A 726 10.20 -1.86 43.84
CA SER A 726 9.80 -2.55 42.60
C SER A 726 10.96 -3.23 41.91
N ASN A 727 10.69 -4.39 41.32
CA ASN A 727 11.58 -5.10 40.40
C ASN A 727 10.75 -5.53 39.19
N ILE A 728 10.80 -4.70 38.15
CA ILE A 728 10.01 -4.86 36.92
C ILE A 728 10.89 -5.48 35.86
N VAL A 729 10.47 -6.63 35.35
CA VAL A 729 11.21 -7.39 34.34
C VAL A 729 10.52 -7.23 32.98
N ILE A 730 11.23 -6.65 32.02
CA ILE A 730 10.76 -6.37 30.66
C ILE A 730 11.38 -7.40 29.71
N THR A 731 10.53 -8.22 29.13
CA THR A 731 10.87 -9.29 28.17
C THR A 731 10.15 -9.04 26.83
N GLY A 732 10.16 -10.00 25.91
CA GLY A 732 9.57 -9.82 24.57
C GLY A 732 10.53 -9.11 23.64
N SER A 733 10.08 -8.05 22.95
CA SER A 733 10.95 -7.20 22.13
C SER A 733 10.66 -5.72 22.33
N ALA A 734 11.56 -4.83 21.90
CA ALA A 734 11.43 -3.37 22.03
C ALA A 734 10.11 -2.84 21.45
N LEU A 735 9.66 -3.40 20.32
CA LEU A 735 8.37 -3.04 19.74
C LEU A 735 7.17 -3.72 20.42
N ARG A 736 7.35 -4.89 21.05
CA ARG A 736 6.27 -5.65 21.71
C ARG A 736 6.71 -6.10 23.10
N PRO A 737 6.83 -5.16 24.06
CA PRO A 737 7.35 -5.47 25.38
C PRO A 737 6.34 -6.28 26.20
N VAL A 738 6.88 -7.23 26.97
CA VAL A 738 6.13 -8.03 27.95
C VAL A 738 6.66 -7.71 29.34
N ILE A 739 5.85 -7.03 30.13
CA ILE A 739 6.18 -6.49 31.45
C ILE A 739 5.71 -7.49 32.52
N GLY A 740 6.64 -7.93 33.38
CA GLY A 740 6.38 -8.76 34.55
C GLY A 740 7.17 -8.26 35.76
N GLY A 741 7.36 -9.12 36.76
CA GLY A 741 8.01 -8.74 38.02
C GLY A 741 6.99 -8.30 39.07
N ASN A 742 7.42 -7.48 40.04
CA ASN A 742 6.57 -7.08 41.16
C ASN A 742 6.74 -5.62 41.55
N ILE A 743 5.66 -5.03 42.05
CA ILE A 743 5.62 -3.76 42.77
C ILE A 743 5.05 -3.98 44.17
N ASN A 744 5.76 -3.49 45.17
CA ASN A 744 5.34 -3.50 46.57
C ASN A 744 4.94 -2.09 46.97
N LEU A 745 3.71 -1.94 47.46
CA LEU A 745 3.19 -0.69 48.01
C LEU A 745 3.10 -0.86 49.53
N GLU A 746 3.79 -0.01 50.29
CA GLU A 746 3.93 -0.15 51.74
C GLU A 746 3.39 1.08 52.49
N ASN A 747 2.54 0.88 53.49
CA ASN A 747 2.00 1.95 54.37
C ASN A 747 1.46 3.17 53.60
N GLY A 748 0.85 2.93 52.43
CA GLY A 748 0.46 3.99 51.50
C GLY A 748 -1.00 4.41 51.62
N GLN A 749 -1.29 5.59 51.10
CA GLN A 749 -2.63 6.14 50.91
C GLN A 749 -2.92 6.20 49.41
N ALA A 750 -4.03 5.62 48.97
CA ALA A 750 -4.53 5.74 47.62
C ALA A 750 -5.76 6.65 47.58
N PHE A 751 -5.93 7.38 46.50
CA PHE A 751 -7.02 8.32 46.29
C PHE A 751 -7.82 7.90 45.07
N ILE A 752 -9.15 8.03 45.13
CA ILE A 752 -9.99 7.82 43.95
C ILE A 752 -10.06 9.17 43.22
N PRO A 753 -9.59 9.26 41.96
CA PRO A 753 -9.66 10.50 41.20
C PRO A 753 -11.12 10.91 41.02
N LYS A 754 -11.41 12.21 41.14
CA LYS A 754 -12.75 12.73 40.88
C LYS A 754 -13.01 12.55 39.39
N ILE A 755 -14.05 11.79 39.04
CA ILE A 755 -14.60 11.80 37.69
C ILE A 755 -15.05 13.24 37.43
N GLN A 756 -14.25 14.03 36.73
CA GLN A 756 -14.81 15.20 36.08
C GLN A 756 -15.75 14.64 35.03
N GLU A 757 -17.06 14.81 35.25
CA GLU A 757 -17.98 14.85 34.13
C GLU A 757 -17.36 15.81 33.14
N THR A 758 -16.86 15.28 32.04
CA THR A 758 -16.41 16.09 30.93
C THR A 758 -17.69 16.78 30.49
N LYS A 759 -17.89 18.02 30.97
CA LYS A 759 -18.77 18.93 30.28
C LYS A 759 -18.23 18.93 28.88
N THR A 760 -18.97 18.32 27.97
CA THR A 760 -18.78 18.51 26.54
C THR A 760 -19.00 20.00 26.33
N GLN A 761 -17.94 20.79 26.50
CA GLN A 761 -17.86 22.11 25.94
C GLN A 761 -17.95 21.85 24.45
N ALA A 762 -19.13 22.12 23.89
CA ALA A 762 -19.25 22.41 22.49
C ALA A 762 -18.28 23.57 22.23
N SER A 763 -17.09 23.22 21.74
CA SER A 763 -16.20 24.16 21.09
C SER A 763 -17.00 24.82 19.97
N ASP A 764 -16.94 26.16 19.94
CA ASP A 764 -17.48 27.01 18.88
C ASP A 764 -16.85 26.65 17.52
N GLU A 765 -17.31 25.58 16.90
CA GLU A 765 -17.16 25.37 15.48
C GLU A 765 -18.28 26.12 14.77
N LYS A 766 -17.90 27.17 14.03
CA LYS A 766 -18.77 27.81 13.04
C LYS A 766 -19.36 26.72 12.12
N PRO A 767 -20.67 26.68 11.90
CA PRO A 767 -21.27 25.69 11.03
C PRO A 767 -20.91 26.03 9.58
N VAL A 768 -19.94 25.32 9.02
CA VAL A 768 -19.77 25.24 7.57
C VAL A 768 -20.89 24.35 7.04
N LYS A 769 -21.75 24.93 6.19
CA LYS A 769 -22.80 24.21 5.48
C LYS A 769 -22.18 23.15 4.58
N ASN A 770 -22.29 21.88 4.96
CA ASN A 770 -22.07 20.77 4.04
C ASN A 770 -23.32 20.57 3.18
N THR A 771 -23.17 20.92 1.91
CA THR A 771 -23.96 20.39 0.80
C THR A 771 -23.13 19.28 0.17
N SER A 772 -23.78 18.17 -0.17
CA SER A 772 -23.32 17.04 -0.99
C SER A 772 -23.08 15.72 -0.25
N ASN A 773 -23.93 14.75 -0.59
CA ASN A 773 -23.75 13.33 -0.37
C ASN A 773 -22.45 12.85 -1.02
N GLN A 774 -21.43 12.59 -0.21
CA GLN A 774 -20.40 11.61 -0.52
C GLN A 774 -20.27 10.70 0.69
N THR A 775 -20.67 9.43 0.50
CA THR A 775 -20.32 8.35 1.42
C THR A 775 -18.81 8.41 1.69
N PRO A 776 -18.37 8.53 2.95
CA PRO A 776 -16.97 8.40 3.27
C PRO A 776 -16.57 6.98 2.90
N SER A 777 -15.73 6.84 1.88
CA SER A 777 -14.95 5.63 1.71
C SER A 777 -14.21 5.42 3.01
N VAL A 778 -14.62 4.39 3.77
CA VAL A 778 -13.89 3.89 4.93
C VAL A 778 -12.58 3.35 4.38
N VAL A 779 -11.59 4.23 4.22
CA VAL A 779 -10.19 3.84 4.27
C VAL A 779 -10.04 3.26 5.67
N ARG A 780 -10.04 1.93 5.75
CA ARG A 780 -9.66 1.24 6.98
C ARG A 780 -8.23 1.68 7.25
N SER A 781 -8.02 2.66 8.14
CA SER A 781 -6.72 2.88 8.76
C SER A 781 -6.25 1.52 9.24
N ARG A 782 -5.23 0.97 8.58
CA ARG A 782 -4.52 -0.20 9.08
C ARG A 782 -3.67 0.32 10.23
N ILE A 783 -4.30 0.63 11.35
CA ILE A 783 -3.58 0.87 12.59
C ILE A 783 -3.02 -0.50 13.00
N ASN A 784 -1.88 -0.86 12.41
CA ASN A 784 -1.07 -1.93 12.94
C ASN A 784 -0.56 -1.40 14.28
N ASN A 785 -1.06 -1.96 15.38
CA ASN A 785 -0.57 -1.56 16.69
C ASN A 785 0.85 -2.13 16.87
N LEU A 786 1.87 -1.35 16.49
CA LEU A 786 3.27 -1.78 16.57
C LEU A 786 3.73 -1.86 18.02
N PHE A 787 3.26 -0.96 18.89
CA PHE A 787 3.63 -0.86 20.29
C PHE A 787 2.42 -1.05 21.22
N VAL A 788 2.15 -2.29 21.64
CA VAL A 788 1.17 -2.61 22.69
C VAL A 788 1.85 -3.45 23.76
N PRO A 789 2.24 -2.84 24.89
CA PRO A 789 2.80 -3.58 26.01
C PRO A 789 1.81 -4.61 26.55
N ARG A 790 2.32 -5.72 27.09
CA ARG A 790 1.48 -6.73 27.76
C ARG A 790 2.02 -7.02 29.15
N LEU A 791 1.13 -7.08 30.13
CA LEU A 791 1.43 -7.62 31.46
C LEU A 791 1.45 -9.15 31.39
N ARG A 792 2.46 -9.75 32.02
CA ARG A 792 2.55 -11.20 32.24
C ARG A 792 3.08 -11.45 33.64
N ASN A 793 2.24 -12.05 34.49
CA ASN A 793 2.54 -12.33 35.90
C ASN A 793 3.07 -11.10 36.64
N PHE A 794 2.49 -9.92 36.39
CA PHE A 794 2.88 -8.69 37.06
C PHE A 794 2.23 -8.63 38.44
N GLN A 795 3.02 -8.69 39.51
CA GLN A 795 2.52 -8.81 40.88
C GLN A 795 2.43 -7.44 41.56
N ILE A 796 1.29 -7.14 42.16
CA ILE A 796 1.05 -5.97 42.99
C ILE A 796 0.86 -6.48 44.42
N ASN A 797 1.77 -6.13 45.31
CA ASN A 797 1.73 -6.53 46.71
C ASN A 797 1.40 -5.32 47.59
N LEU A 798 0.28 -5.40 48.33
CA LEU A 798 -0.14 -4.39 49.29
C LEU A 798 0.35 -4.78 50.69
N VAL A 799 1.52 -4.29 51.06
CA VAL A 799 2.24 -4.65 52.28
C VAL A 799 1.91 -3.65 53.39
N ASN A 800 1.67 -4.15 54.61
CA ASN A 800 1.35 -3.31 55.78
C ASN A 800 0.13 -2.37 55.60
N GLU A 801 -0.88 -2.84 54.86
CA GLU A 801 -2.16 -2.17 54.62
C GLU A 801 -2.08 -0.89 53.76
N LEU A 802 -2.86 -0.85 52.68
CA LEU A 802 -3.13 0.35 51.87
C LEU A 802 -4.40 1.02 52.37
N ARG A 803 -4.35 2.32 52.61
CA ARG A 803 -5.51 3.14 53.01
C ARG A 803 -6.10 3.82 51.79
N VAL A 804 -7.37 3.59 51.45
CA VAL A 804 -8.10 4.34 50.42
C VAL A 804 -9.00 5.33 51.13
N GLN A 805 -8.70 6.63 51.05
CA GLN A 805 -9.37 7.65 51.87
C GLN A 805 -9.85 8.83 51.04
N GLN A 806 -11.10 9.24 51.25
CA GLN A 806 -11.63 10.55 50.88
C GLN A 806 -12.44 11.07 52.06
N PHE A 807 -11.85 11.92 52.89
CA PHE A 807 -12.52 12.46 54.07
C PHE A 807 -13.59 13.50 53.65
N PRO A 808 -14.82 13.47 54.21
CA PRO A 808 -15.35 12.55 55.23
C PRO A 808 -16.16 11.36 54.67
N ILE A 809 -16.00 11.01 53.39
CA ILE A 809 -16.86 10.10 52.62
C ILE A 809 -16.51 8.62 52.82
N TYR A 810 -15.22 8.24 52.85
CA TYR A 810 -14.81 6.85 53.12
C TYR A 810 -13.37 6.75 53.63
N ASP A 811 -13.12 5.73 54.46
CA ASP A 811 -11.80 5.28 54.92
C ASP A 811 -11.72 3.74 54.85
N ILE A 812 -11.01 3.23 53.84
CA ILE A 812 -10.90 1.80 53.55
C ILE A 812 -9.47 1.35 53.82
N ARG A 813 -9.28 0.24 54.53
CA ARG A 813 -7.97 -0.40 54.71
C ARG A 813 -7.95 -1.77 54.07
N ILE A 814 -7.06 -1.96 53.10
CA ILE A 814 -6.95 -3.20 52.34
C ILE A 814 -5.53 -3.77 52.38
N ALA A 815 -5.39 -5.09 52.30
CA ALA A 815 -4.10 -5.76 52.21
C ALA A 815 -4.22 -7.03 51.37
N GLY A 816 -3.14 -7.47 50.72
CA GLY A 816 -3.14 -8.68 49.90
C GLY A 816 -2.29 -8.55 48.65
N ASP A 817 -2.45 -9.50 47.75
CA ASP A 817 -1.71 -9.60 46.49
C ASP A 817 -2.64 -9.71 45.29
N LEU A 818 -2.21 -9.10 44.18
CA LEU A 818 -2.91 -9.12 42.90
C LEU A 818 -1.92 -9.32 41.76
N THR A 819 -2.08 -10.39 41.00
CA THR A 819 -1.33 -10.66 39.78
C THR A 819 -2.14 -10.23 38.56
N LEU A 820 -1.54 -9.39 37.70
CA LEU A 820 -2.15 -8.87 36.48
C LEU A 820 -1.57 -9.49 35.22
N ASN A 821 -2.45 -9.80 34.26
CA ASN A 821 -2.13 -10.29 32.93
C ASN A 821 -2.98 -9.59 31.86
N GLY A 822 -2.45 -9.40 30.66
CA GLY A 822 -3.21 -8.86 29.52
C GLY A 822 -2.57 -7.64 28.84
N PRO A 823 -3.14 -7.15 27.74
CA PRO A 823 -2.61 -5.99 27.02
C PRO A 823 -2.87 -4.66 27.75
N ILE A 824 -1.87 -3.78 27.72
CA ILE A 824 -1.96 -2.39 28.18
C ILE A 824 -2.35 -1.52 26.98
N ASN A 825 -3.66 -1.41 26.70
CA ASN A 825 -4.18 -0.65 25.56
C ASN A 825 -5.10 0.53 25.97
N GLY A 826 -5.16 0.83 27.27
CA GLY A 826 -6.04 1.83 27.86
C GLY A 826 -7.48 1.34 28.09
N ASN A 827 -7.77 0.05 27.91
CA ASN A 827 -9.06 -0.54 28.30
C ASN A 827 -8.84 -1.61 29.37
N LEU A 828 -9.21 -1.27 30.62
CA LEU A 828 -9.06 -2.14 31.80
C LEU A 828 -9.84 -3.46 31.71
N GLN A 829 -10.87 -3.55 30.87
CA GLN A 829 -11.62 -4.80 30.66
C GLN A 829 -10.78 -5.90 30.01
N ASN A 830 -9.70 -5.52 29.31
CA ASN A 830 -8.79 -6.49 28.71
C ASN A 830 -7.77 -7.07 29.69
N LEU A 831 -7.70 -6.53 30.92
CA LEU A 831 -6.83 -7.04 31.97
C LEU A 831 -7.52 -8.15 32.76
N GLN A 832 -6.73 -9.14 33.15
CA GLN A 832 -7.12 -10.28 33.96
C GLN A 832 -6.38 -10.21 35.29
N GLY A 833 -7.13 -10.31 36.39
CA GLY A 833 -6.60 -10.34 37.75
C GLY A 833 -6.66 -11.75 38.34
N LEU A 834 -5.63 -12.13 39.09
CA LEU A 834 -5.60 -13.30 39.96
C LEU A 834 -5.05 -12.89 41.32
N GLY A 835 -5.78 -13.13 42.40
CA GLY A 835 -5.30 -12.79 43.74
C GLY A 835 -6.45 -12.56 44.71
N THR A 836 -6.11 -12.27 45.96
CA THR A 836 -7.09 -11.98 47.00
C THR A 836 -6.71 -10.72 47.74
N ILE A 837 -7.64 -9.77 47.77
CA ILE A 837 -7.54 -8.57 48.59
C ILE A 837 -8.43 -8.74 49.81
N THR A 838 -7.83 -8.60 50.99
CA THR A 838 -8.50 -8.61 52.29
C THR A 838 -8.88 -7.19 52.69
N LEU A 839 -10.11 -7.02 53.16
CA LEU A 839 -10.65 -5.78 53.66
C LEU A 839 -10.61 -5.78 55.19
N ARG A 840 -9.83 -4.88 55.78
CA ARG A 840 -9.59 -4.85 57.24
C ARG A 840 -10.46 -3.83 57.96
N ARG A 841 -10.76 -2.74 57.27
CA ARG A 841 -11.69 -1.70 57.73
C ARG A 841 -12.36 -1.08 56.51
N TRP A 842 -13.66 -0.87 56.60
CA TRP A 842 -14.40 -0.05 55.66
C TRP A 842 -15.65 0.47 56.37
N GLU A 843 -15.85 1.78 56.29
CA GLU A 843 -17.10 2.48 56.60
C GLU A 843 -17.83 2.80 55.29
N VAL A 844 -19.06 2.31 55.14
CA VAL A 844 -19.90 2.55 53.96
C VAL A 844 -21.26 3.07 54.40
N ASP A 845 -21.73 4.13 53.77
CA ASP A 845 -23.09 4.62 53.97
C ASP A 845 -24.04 3.92 53.01
N VAL A 846 -25.11 3.33 53.56
CA VAL A 846 -26.20 2.74 52.79
C VAL A 846 -27.50 3.27 53.35
N LEU A 847 -28.33 3.91 52.51
CA LEU A 847 -29.53 4.66 52.96
C LEU A 847 -29.20 5.66 54.08
N GLU A 848 -28.09 6.40 53.93
CA GLU A 848 -27.59 7.37 54.92
C GLU A 848 -27.31 6.78 56.32
N THR A 849 -27.24 5.45 56.41
CA THR A 849 -26.82 4.74 57.61
C THR A 849 -25.41 4.22 57.41
N GLU A 850 -24.51 4.65 58.28
CA GLU A 850 -23.13 4.15 58.30
C GLU A 850 -23.10 2.69 58.77
N PHE A 851 -22.52 1.84 57.92
CA PHE A 851 -22.18 0.45 58.17
C PHE A 851 -20.66 0.29 58.29
N VAL A 852 -20.21 -0.51 59.25
CA VAL A 852 -18.79 -0.82 59.45
C VAL A 852 -18.53 -2.28 59.11
N SER A 853 -17.44 -2.58 58.41
CA SER A 853 -17.04 -3.96 58.08
C SER A 853 -16.92 -4.83 59.35
N ASP A 854 -17.58 -6.00 59.38
CA ASP A 854 -17.54 -6.97 60.48
C ASP A 854 -16.16 -7.62 60.52
N ARG A 855 -15.28 -7.17 61.43
CA ARG A 855 -13.91 -7.67 61.57
C ARG A 855 -13.82 -9.15 61.95
N ARG A 856 -14.93 -9.72 62.43
CA ARG A 856 -15.06 -11.16 62.73
C ARG A 856 -15.27 -12.01 61.46
N HIS A 857 -15.58 -11.37 60.33
CA HIS A 857 -15.74 -12.02 59.03
C HIS A 857 -14.48 -11.82 58.21
N ASN A 858 -14.09 -12.83 57.42
CA ASN A 858 -12.96 -12.70 56.51
C ASN A 858 -13.43 -11.96 55.24
N ASN A 859 -13.49 -10.63 55.34
CA ASN A 859 -13.94 -9.78 54.25
C ASN A 859 -12.92 -9.83 53.11
N THR A 860 -13.31 -10.45 51.99
CA THR A 860 -12.39 -10.73 50.87
C THR A 860 -12.96 -10.31 49.51
N ILE A 861 -12.06 -9.90 48.64
CA ILE A 861 -12.28 -9.63 47.22
C ILE A 861 -11.36 -10.56 46.45
N VAL A 862 -11.95 -11.56 45.78
CA VAL A 862 -11.21 -12.63 45.09
C VAL A 862 -11.26 -12.41 43.58
N PHE A 863 -10.09 -12.19 42.98
CA PHE A 863 -9.93 -12.02 41.55
C PHE A 863 -9.62 -13.35 40.89
N VAL A 864 -10.36 -13.67 39.83
CA VAL A 864 -10.16 -14.86 39.00
C VAL A 864 -10.03 -14.46 37.53
N PRO A 865 -9.01 -14.97 36.80
CA PRO A 865 -8.67 -14.49 35.45
C PRO A 865 -9.82 -14.49 34.45
N GLU A 866 -10.67 -15.52 34.49
CA GLU A 866 -11.77 -15.74 33.54
C GLU A 866 -12.87 -14.69 33.65
N GLN A 867 -12.97 -14.02 34.81
CA GLN A 867 -13.98 -12.99 35.07
C GLN A 867 -13.49 -11.59 34.73
N GLY A 868 -12.19 -11.43 34.40
CA GLY A 868 -11.56 -10.13 34.15
C GLY A 868 -11.32 -9.33 35.43
N LEU A 869 -10.59 -8.22 35.32
CA LEU A 869 -10.21 -7.39 36.47
C LEU A 869 -11.40 -6.72 37.17
N LEU A 870 -12.43 -6.31 36.41
CA LEU A 870 -13.53 -5.47 36.93
C LEU A 870 -14.72 -6.27 37.50
N ASN A 871 -14.62 -7.60 37.56
CA ASN A 871 -15.71 -8.45 38.07
C ASN A 871 -15.20 -9.49 39.09
N PRO A 872 -14.59 -9.06 40.21
CA PRO A 872 -14.16 -9.98 41.25
C PRO A 872 -15.35 -10.61 42.01
N ASN A 873 -15.07 -11.66 42.76
CA ASN A 873 -16.03 -12.24 43.71
C ASN A 873 -15.87 -11.56 45.07
N LEU A 874 -16.96 -11.04 45.60
CA LEU A 874 -17.04 -10.37 46.89
C LEU A 874 -17.55 -11.37 47.94
N ASP A 875 -16.94 -11.40 49.11
CA ASP A 875 -17.49 -11.99 50.34
C ASP A 875 -17.25 -10.99 51.47
N LEU A 876 -18.17 -10.04 51.59
CA LEU A 876 -18.08 -8.89 52.50
C LEU A 876 -19.27 -8.88 53.45
N LYS A 877 -19.03 -8.49 54.69
CA LYS A 877 -20.05 -8.36 55.72
C LYS A 877 -19.84 -7.08 56.50
N PHE A 878 -20.90 -6.31 56.63
CA PHE A 878 -20.94 -5.07 57.36
C PHE A 878 -22.04 -5.11 58.42
N ILE A 879 -21.85 -4.35 59.48
CA ILE A 879 -22.78 -4.27 60.62
C ILE A 879 -23.07 -2.81 60.97
N THR A 880 -24.29 -2.56 61.41
CA THR A 880 -24.70 -1.28 62.02
C THR A 880 -25.71 -1.54 63.13
N ILE A 881 -25.99 -0.51 63.93
CA ILE A 881 -27.02 -0.52 64.97
C ILE A 881 -28.06 0.53 64.62
N ALA A 882 -29.30 0.09 64.40
CA ALA A 882 -30.46 0.95 64.21
C ALA A 882 -31.30 1.01 65.50
N PHE A 883 -31.93 2.16 65.75
CA PHE A 883 -32.74 2.39 66.95
C PHE A 883 -34.20 2.54 66.55
N GLU A 884 -35.09 1.77 67.17
CA GLU A 884 -36.53 1.96 67.00
C GLU A 884 -37.01 3.24 67.70
N PRO A 885 -37.72 4.16 67.02
CA PRO A 885 -38.30 5.32 67.67
C PRO A 885 -39.42 4.92 68.62
N SER A 886 -39.40 5.48 69.83
CA SER A 886 -40.41 5.26 70.86
C SER A 886 -41.79 5.68 70.36
N GLY A 887 -42.65 4.71 70.03
CA GLY A 887 -44.04 4.95 69.60
C GLY A 887 -44.42 4.44 68.21
N ALA A 888 -43.49 3.88 67.42
CA ALA A 888 -43.85 3.17 66.20
C ALA A 888 -44.58 1.85 66.54
N LEU A 889 -45.70 1.58 65.86
CA LEU A 889 -46.48 0.35 66.01
C LEU A 889 -45.55 -0.87 65.88
N ARG A 890 -45.30 -1.57 66.99
CA ARG A 890 -44.53 -2.83 67.05
C ARG A 890 -45.14 -3.85 66.09
N GLN A 891 -44.66 -3.89 64.84
CA GLN A 891 -45.04 -4.94 63.90
C GLN A 891 -44.52 -6.27 64.46
N ARG A 892 -45.45 -7.20 64.67
CA ARG A 892 -45.25 -8.48 65.37
C ARG A 892 -44.02 -9.21 64.85
N ARG A 893 -43.10 -9.54 65.77
CA ARG A 893 -42.00 -10.49 65.56
C ARG A 893 -42.56 -11.79 64.96
N VAL A 894 -41.91 -12.27 63.92
CA VAL A 894 -42.17 -13.59 63.34
C VAL A 894 -41.34 -14.57 64.16
N ASP A 895 -41.91 -15.07 65.27
CA ASP A 895 -41.78 -16.44 65.79
C ASP A 895 -42.26 -16.56 67.24
N ASN A 896 -42.76 -17.74 67.61
CA ASN A 896 -43.42 -18.09 68.87
C ASN A 896 -42.44 -18.17 70.05
N GLU A 897 -41.96 -17.02 70.53
CA GLU A 897 -41.26 -16.94 71.82
C GLU A 897 -42.19 -16.39 72.93
N ILE A 898 -42.12 -16.99 74.12
CA ILE A 898 -42.93 -16.59 75.28
C ILE A 898 -42.47 -15.21 75.74
N LEU A 899 -43.41 -14.26 75.83
CA LEU A 899 -43.18 -12.90 76.36
C LEU A 899 -42.90 -12.95 77.87
N GLU A 900 -41.63 -12.84 78.28
CA GLU A 900 -41.29 -12.37 79.62
C GLU A 900 -41.37 -10.83 79.66
N ASN A 901 -42.57 -10.31 79.92
CA ASN A 901 -42.75 -8.90 80.27
C ASN A 901 -42.53 -8.72 81.78
N VAL A 902 -41.30 -8.41 82.19
CA VAL A 902 -41.04 -7.74 83.48
C VAL A 902 -40.02 -6.62 83.22
N VAL A 903 -40.44 -5.39 83.51
CA VAL A 903 -39.76 -4.10 83.27
C VAL A 903 -39.86 -3.58 81.82
N GLN A 904 -40.90 -2.77 81.55
CA GLN A 904 -40.86 -1.81 80.45
C GLN A 904 -39.78 -0.78 80.74
N SER A 905 -38.64 -0.91 80.08
CA SER A 905 -37.65 0.16 80.06
C SER A 905 -38.05 1.19 79.00
N SER A 906 -37.88 2.46 79.29
CA SER A 906 -38.05 3.60 78.36
C SER A 906 -36.99 3.64 77.25
N ARG A 907 -36.44 2.49 76.86
CA ARG A 907 -35.32 2.33 75.93
C ARG A 907 -35.81 2.24 74.48
N PRO A 908 -35.09 2.83 73.51
CA PRO A 908 -35.23 2.44 72.11
C PRO A 908 -34.73 0.99 71.95
N ASP A 909 -35.54 0.12 71.32
CA ASP A 909 -35.13 -1.25 71.01
C ASP A 909 -33.98 -1.19 69.98
N GLN A 910 -32.78 -1.61 70.37
CA GLN A 910 -31.62 -1.68 69.49
C GLN A 910 -31.76 -2.88 68.55
N VAL A 911 -31.60 -2.64 67.25
CA VAL A 911 -31.60 -3.68 66.22
C VAL A 911 -30.25 -3.66 65.52
N LYS A 912 -29.47 -4.73 65.72
CA LYS A 912 -28.22 -4.94 64.98
C LYS A 912 -28.57 -5.38 63.57
N VAL A 913 -28.19 -4.60 62.58
CA VAL A 913 -28.40 -4.89 61.16
C VAL A 913 -27.10 -5.35 60.55
N THR A 914 -27.15 -6.43 59.79
CA THR A 914 -26.02 -6.99 59.04
C THR A 914 -26.33 -6.88 57.55
N LEU A 915 -25.42 -6.25 56.82
CA LEU A 915 -25.39 -6.17 55.37
C LEU A 915 -24.32 -7.13 54.87
N ALA A 916 -24.70 -8.20 54.17
CA ALA A 916 -23.76 -9.15 53.57
C ALA A 916 -23.82 -9.11 52.05
N ILE A 917 -22.65 -9.03 51.41
CA ILE A 917 -22.47 -8.98 49.96
C ILE A 917 -21.67 -10.23 49.56
N LYS A 918 -22.30 -11.14 48.83
CA LYS A 918 -21.68 -12.41 48.43
C LYS A 918 -21.96 -12.78 46.97
N GLY A 919 -20.98 -12.58 46.11
CA GLY A 919 -21.05 -12.95 44.69
C GLY A 919 -20.22 -12.04 43.77
N GLN A 920 -20.40 -12.19 42.46
CA GLN A 920 -19.69 -11.42 41.43
C GLN A 920 -20.15 -9.96 41.37
N THR A 921 -19.21 -9.00 41.33
CA THR A 921 -19.52 -7.55 41.29
C THR A 921 -20.46 -7.14 40.16
N SER A 922 -20.37 -7.78 38.99
CA SER A 922 -21.29 -7.56 37.85
C SER A 922 -22.77 -7.76 38.18
N LYS A 923 -23.09 -8.57 39.19
CA LYS A 923 -24.48 -8.77 39.66
C LYS A 923 -25.00 -7.58 40.48
N ILE A 924 -24.12 -6.69 40.96
CA ILE A 924 -24.49 -5.39 41.53
C ILE A 924 -24.87 -4.43 40.39
N LEU A 925 -24.11 -4.43 39.30
CA LEU A 925 -24.25 -3.47 38.18
C LEU A 925 -25.31 -3.85 37.13
N ALA A 926 -25.76 -5.11 37.09
CA ALA A 926 -26.71 -5.62 36.08
C ALA A 926 -28.15 -5.08 36.20
N LEU A 927 -28.43 -4.16 37.14
CA LEU A 927 -29.75 -3.57 37.38
C LEU A 927 -29.91 -2.16 36.77
N GLY A 928 -28.95 -1.67 35.99
CA GLY A 928 -28.99 -0.35 35.31
C GLY A 928 -30.01 -0.20 34.17
N GLY A 929 -30.97 -1.13 34.01
CA GLY A 929 -32.17 -0.92 33.21
C GLY A 929 -33.37 -0.88 34.16
N GLU A 930 -34.21 0.15 34.07
CA GLU A 930 -35.47 0.28 34.82
C GLU A 930 -36.23 -1.05 34.85
N LYS A 931 -36.03 -1.83 35.92
CA LYS A 931 -36.97 -2.86 36.31
C LYS A 931 -38.01 -2.16 37.15
N ASP A 932 -39.15 -1.91 36.51
CA ASP A 932 -40.37 -1.45 37.18
C ASP A 932 -40.83 -2.58 38.13
N TYR A 933 -40.34 -2.51 39.37
CA TYR A 933 -40.40 -3.60 40.36
C TYR A 933 -41.85 -3.98 40.71
N CYS A 934 -42.77 -3.03 40.56
CA CYS A 934 -44.19 -3.23 40.77
C CYS A 934 -44.93 -3.74 39.51
N ALA A 935 -44.30 -3.75 38.33
CA ALA A 935 -44.94 -4.17 37.08
C ALA A 935 -44.84 -5.67 36.79
N ASP A 936 -43.81 -6.36 37.29
CA ASP A 936 -43.55 -7.79 36.98
C ASP A 936 -44.25 -8.76 37.95
N GLN A 937 -44.78 -8.28 39.08
CA GLN A 937 -45.58 -9.09 40.00
C GLN A 937 -47.05 -8.69 39.87
N GLN A 938 -47.75 -9.32 38.91
CA GLN A 938 -49.19 -9.15 38.73
C GLN A 938 -49.96 -9.53 40.01
N ILE A 939 -50.20 -8.57 40.91
CA ILE A 939 -51.33 -8.63 41.83
C ILE A 939 -52.56 -8.41 40.95
N THR A 940 -53.10 -9.50 40.38
CA THR A 940 -54.31 -9.45 39.56
C THR A 940 -55.50 -9.05 40.44
N SER A 941 -55.77 -7.76 40.55
CA SER A 941 -57.14 -7.30 40.73
C SER A 941 -57.78 -7.25 39.35
N SER A 942 -58.94 -7.89 39.18
CA SER A 942 -59.67 -7.83 37.92
C SER A 942 -60.15 -6.40 37.67
N GLY A 943 -59.49 -5.68 36.77
CA GLY A 943 -59.94 -4.35 36.33
C GLY A 943 -58.79 -3.52 35.80
N GLN A 944 -58.91 -3.05 34.56
CA GLN A 944 -57.98 -2.13 33.92
C GLN A 944 -57.95 -0.80 34.69
N ASP A 945 -56.94 -0.59 35.52
CA ASP A 945 -56.40 0.73 35.85
C ASP A 945 -54.99 0.54 36.44
N ARG A 946 -53.97 0.97 35.69
CA ARG A 946 -52.58 1.04 36.16
C ARG A 946 -52.41 2.36 36.90
N GLY A 947 -52.36 2.32 38.22
CA GLY A 947 -52.04 3.47 39.08
C GLY A 947 -52.55 3.29 40.50
N LEU A 948 -51.72 3.62 41.49
CA LEU A 948 -51.96 3.56 42.94
C LEU A 948 -53.12 4.48 43.44
N ALA A 949 -54.01 4.93 42.57
CA ALA A 949 -55.11 5.82 42.89
C ALA A 949 -56.45 5.06 42.90
N LYS A 950 -56.68 4.22 43.92
CA LYS A 950 -57.98 3.90 44.55
C LYS A 950 -57.87 2.67 45.47
N LEU A 951 -57.10 2.79 46.56
CA LEU A 951 -57.32 1.98 47.77
C LEU A 951 -58.35 2.70 48.66
N GLY A 952 -59.54 2.85 48.11
CA GLY A 952 -60.70 3.38 48.80
C GLY A 952 -61.94 2.70 48.24
N SER A 953 -62.64 1.95 49.07
CA SER A 953 -63.92 1.25 48.79
C SER A 953 -63.88 -0.13 48.09
N LYS A 954 -63.22 -1.12 48.71
CA LYS A 954 -63.73 -2.50 48.93
C LYS A 954 -62.63 -3.32 49.61
N THR A 955 -62.98 -4.06 50.65
CA THR A 955 -62.09 -4.91 51.45
C THR A 955 -61.55 -6.08 50.63
N THR A 956 -60.45 -5.87 49.92
CA THR A 956 -59.63 -6.96 49.36
C THR A 956 -58.74 -7.49 50.49
N ILE A 957 -59.04 -8.69 51.00
CA ILE A 957 -58.16 -9.38 51.95
C ILE A 957 -56.98 -9.91 51.15
N LEU A 958 -55.85 -9.20 51.18
CA LEU A 958 -54.60 -9.68 50.62
C LEU A 958 -54.15 -10.91 51.42
N SER A 959 -53.75 -11.98 50.73
CA SER A 959 -53.05 -13.08 51.41
C SER A 959 -51.76 -12.56 52.04
N ARG A 960 -51.24 -13.26 53.06
CA ARG A 960 -50.01 -12.87 53.77
C ARG A 960 -48.83 -12.65 52.81
N GLN A 961 -48.74 -13.48 51.78
CA GLN A 961 -47.72 -13.38 50.73
C GLN A 961 -47.93 -12.16 49.82
N GLN A 962 -49.17 -11.87 49.41
CA GLN A 962 -49.49 -10.68 48.60
C GLN A 962 -49.31 -9.37 49.38
N PHE A 963 -49.56 -9.37 50.69
CA PHE A 963 -49.31 -8.22 51.55
C PHE A 963 -47.82 -7.96 51.71
N GLN A 964 -47.01 -9.02 51.84
CA GLN A 964 -45.55 -8.92 51.92
C GLN A 964 -44.96 -8.39 50.61
N GLN A 965 -45.39 -8.92 49.46
CA GLN A 965 -45.04 -8.43 48.12
C GLN A 965 -45.45 -6.97 47.89
N LEU A 966 -46.66 -6.58 48.31
CA LEU A 966 -47.11 -5.19 48.22
C LEU A 966 -46.27 -4.27 49.11
N SER A 967 -45.88 -4.73 50.32
CA SER A 967 -44.99 -3.97 51.19
C SER A 967 -43.61 -3.78 50.55
N GLU A 968 -43.03 -4.82 49.96
CA GLU A 968 -41.73 -4.77 49.28
C GLU A 968 -41.76 -3.81 48.08
N CYS A 969 -42.83 -3.83 47.27
CA CYS A 969 -43.04 -2.88 46.17
C CYS A 969 -43.20 -1.43 46.66
N VAL A 970 -44.04 -1.18 47.68
CA VAL A 970 -44.26 0.19 48.21
C VAL A 970 -43.00 0.76 48.87
N TYR A 971 -42.24 -0.07 49.60
CA TYR A 971 -40.97 0.37 50.21
C TYR A 971 -39.86 0.54 49.16
N GLY A 972 -39.82 -0.30 48.11
CA GLY A 972 -38.87 -0.15 47.00
C GLY A 972 -39.06 1.13 46.19
N GLU A 973 -40.29 1.64 46.10
CA GLU A 973 -40.59 2.96 45.49
C GLU A 973 -40.36 4.15 46.43
N ALA A 974 -40.24 3.92 47.75
CA ALA A 974 -40.04 4.97 48.75
C ALA A 974 -38.57 5.36 49.00
N ILE A 975 -37.60 4.62 48.43
CA ILE A 975 -36.17 4.93 48.51
C ILE A 975 -35.85 6.05 47.52
N ALA A 976 -35.42 7.22 48.01
CA ALA A 976 -35.22 8.43 47.22
C ALA A 976 -34.03 8.38 46.24
N ASN A 977 -33.06 7.48 46.44
CA ASN A 977 -31.85 7.35 45.64
C ASN A 977 -31.90 6.10 44.74
N SER A 978 -31.77 6.27 43.42
CA SER A 978 -31.79 5.16 42.45
C SER A 978 -30.63 4.19 42.59
N GLU A 979 -29.47 4.67 43.08
CA GLU A 979 -28.26 3.85 43.23
C GLU A 979 -28.36 2.89 44.43
N ASP A 980 -28.82 3.39 45.59
CA ASP A 980 -29.07 2.56 46.78
C ASP A 980 -30.16 1.52 46.51
N LYS A 981 -31.20 1.89 45.74
CA LYS A 981 -32.25 0.96 45.28
C LYS A 981 -31.64 -0.16 44.44
N ALA A 982 -30.84 0.14 43.42
CA ALA A 982 -30.21 -0.88 42.58
C ALA A 982 -29.24 -1.78 43.37
N PHE A 983 -28.51 -1.21 44.33
CA PHE A 983 -27.56 -1.94 45.17
C PHE A 983 -28.26 -2.90 46.15
N LEU A 984 -29.22 -2.42 46.96
CA LEU A 984 -29.89 -3.22 47.99
C LEU A 984 -30.70 -4.38 47.42
N PHE A 985 -31.29 -4.18 46.23
CA PHE A 985 -32.07 -5.21 45.54
C PHE A 985 -31.22 -6.10 44.61
N SER A 986 -29.89 -5.99 44.68
CA SER A 986 -29.00 -6.91 43.97
C SER A 986 -29.12 -8.33 44.53
N PRO A 987 -29.12 -9.39 43.69
CA PRO A 987 -29.27 -10.77 44.15
C PRO A 987 -28.09 -11.28 44.99
N ILE A 988 -27.00 -10.49 45.12
CA ILE A 988 -25.83 -10.83 45.93
C ILE A 988 -25.78 -10.04 47.23
N VAL A 989 -26.75 -9.15 47.49
CA VAL A 989 -26.84 -8.35 48.69
C VAL A 989 -27.94 -8.92 49.59
N THR A 990 -27.67 -9.04 50.88
CA THR A 990 -28.62 -9.55 51.87
C THR A 990 -28.60 -8.68 53.12
N LEU A 991 -29.79 -8.28 53.56
CA LEU A 991 -29.99 -7.56 54.82
C LEU A 991 -30.61 -8.51 55.85
N THR A 992 -29.96 -8.63 56.99
CA THR A 992 -30.45 -9.43 58.13
C THR A 992 -30.38 -8.60 59.40
N SER A 993 -31.16 -8.96 60.42
CA SER A 993 -31.12 -8.25 61.70
C SER A 993 -31.18 -9.19 62.89
N THR A 994 -30.72 -8.70 64.03
CA THR A 994 -30.85 -9.35 65.33
C THR A 994 -31.38 -8.32 66.33
N PRO A 995 -32.59 -8.52 66.89
CA PRO A 995 -33.55 -9.60 66.62
C PRO A 995 -34.06 -9.64 65.16
N PRO A 996 -34.54 -10.79 64.65
CA PRO A 996 -34.91 -10.95 63.24
C PRO A 996 -36.11 -10.08 62.85
N ARG A 997 -36.00 -9.40 61.70
CA ARG A 997 -37.03 -8.55 61.09
C ARG A 997 -37.21 -8.94 59.62
N SER A 998 -38.34 -8.56 59.03
CA SER A 998 -38.50 -8.61 57.58
C SER A 998 -37.57 -7.61 56.91
N GLU A 999 -37.16 -7.88 55.67
CA GLU A 999 -36.30 -6.99 54.88
C GLU A 999 -36.87 -5.57 54.76
N SER A 1000 -38.17 -5.44 54.51
CA SER A 1000 -38.89 -4.16 54.54
C SER A 1000 -38.86 -3.46 55.91
N GLY A 1001 -38.88 -4.23 57.00
CA GLY A 1001 -38.73 -3.71 58.35
C GLY A 1001 -37.30 -3.22 58.62
N ILE A 1002 -36.28 -3.88 58.07
CA ILE A 1002 -34.88 -3.45 58.15
C ILE A 1002 -34.69 -2.16 57.34
N ILE A 1003 -35.18 -2.11 56.09
CA ILE A 1003 -35.09 -0.91 55.23
C ILE A 1003 -35.80 0.27 55.89
N ALA A 1004 -36.98 0.06 56.49
CA ALA A 1004 -37.68 1.11 57.23
C ALA A 1004 -36.87 1.59 58.45
N LEU A 1005 -36.18 0.70 59.17
CA LEU A 1005 -35.30 1.08 60.29
C LEU A 1005 -34.10 1.92 59.83
N LEU A 1006 -33.54 1.61 58.67
CA LEU A 1006 -32.40 2.33 58.09
C LEU A 1006 -32.81 3.67 57.46
N GLY A 1007 -33.96 3.72 56.77
CA GLY A 1007 -34.43 4.91 56.03
C GLY A 1007 -35.26 5.91 56.84
N ASN A 1008 -35.79 5.56 58.02
CA ASN A 1008 -36.57 6.47 58.86
C ASN A 1008 -35.74 7.57 59.55
N SER A 1009 -34.43 7.57 59.33
CA SER A 1009 -33.53 8.68 59.65
C SER A 1009 -33.84 9.94 58.83
N PHE A 1010 -34.32 9.84 57.59
CA PHE A 1010 -34.50 11.00 56.70
C PHE A 1010 -35.78 11.82 56.97
N ILE A 1011 -36.92 11.15 57.21
CA ILE A 1011 -38.22 11.83 57.44
C ILE A 1011 -38.25 12.58 58.77
N THR A 1012 -37.64 12.01 59.82
CA THR A 1012 -37.53 12.66 61.12
C THR A 1012 -36.55 13.85 61.13
N GLN A 1013 -35.52 13.84 60.28
CA GLN A 1013 -34.52 14.90 60.21
C GLN A 1013 -35.04 16.17 59.52
N PHE A 1014 -35.90 16.06 58.51
CA PHE A 1014 -36.48 17.25 57.85
C PHE A 1014 -37.45 18.01 58.76
N GLU A 1015 -38.28 17.32 59.55
CA GLU A 1015 -39.17 17.97 60.52
C GLU A 1015 -38.40 18.63 61.68
N THR A 1016 -37.24 18.08 62.03
CA THR A 1016 -36.38 18.61 63.09
C THR A 1016 -35.56 19.81 62.59
N ILE A 1017 -34.91 19.71 61.43
CA ILE A 1017 -34.07 20.79 60.85
C ILE A 1017 -34.92 21.98 60.40
N ALA A 1018 -36.13 21.75 59.86
CA ALA A 1018 -37.02 22.83 59.43
C ALA A 1018 -37.51 23.73 60.58
N ASN A 1019 -37.39 23.28 61.84
CA ASN A 1019 -37.91 23.96 63.03
C ASN A 1019 -36.85 24.27 64.11
N SER A 1020 -35.55 24.07 63.85
CA SER A 1020 -34.47 24.19 64.86
C SER A 1020 -33.58 25.43 64.68
N ASN A 1021 -33.02 25.93 65.78
CA ASN A 1021 -32.14 27.12 65.81
C ASN A 1021 -30.66 26.77 65.52
N GLU A 1022 -29.81 27.74 65.16
CA GLU A 1022 -28.38 27.52 64.82
C GLU A 1022 -27.59 26.71 65.87
N ARG A 1023 -27.94 26.85 67.17
CA ARG A 1023 -27.30 26.11 68.27
C ARG A 1023 -27.74 24.64 68.33
N GLU A 1024 -29.01 24.37 68.05
CA GLU A 1024 -29.58 23.02 67.97
C GLU A 1024 -29.09 22.29 66.72
N ILE A 1025 -28.86 23.01 65.61
CA ILE A 1025 -28.22 22.47 64.41
C ILE A 1025 -26.76 22.10 64.70
N ALA A 1026 -25.99 22.95 65.39
CA ALA A 1026 -24.62 22.61 65.79
C ALA A 1026 -24.56 21.41 66.74
N GLU A 1027 -25.50 21.32 67.68
CA GLU A 1027 -25.62 20.19 68.61
C GLU A 1027 -26.05 18.90 67.89
N LEU A 1028 -26.95 18.99 66.90
CA LEU A 1028 -27.33 17.88 66.02
C LEU A 1028 -26.16 17.40 65.17
N VAL A 1029 -25.39 18.33 64.57
CA VAL A 1029 -24.20 18.02 63.76
C VAL A 1029 -23.12 17.35 64.62
N ILE A 1030 -22.82 17.89 65.81
CA ILE A 1030 -21.86 17.27 66.73
C ILE A 1030 -22.36 15.89 67.20
N THR A 1031 -23.65 15.77 67.52
CA THR A 1031 -24.22 14.50 67.99
C THR A 1031 -24.21 13.43 66.88
N GLN A 1032 -24.55 13.80 65.65
CA GLN A 1032 -24.70 12.88 64.53
C GLN A 1032 -23.36 12.48 63.90
N TYR A 1033 -22.44 13.43 63.72
CA TYR A 1033 -21.19 13.23 62.96
C TYR A 1033 -19.94 13.10 63.84
N VAL A 1034 -20.02 13.41 65.15
CA VAL A 1034 -18.89 13.26 66.08
C VAL A 1034 -19.21 12.25 67.17
N VAL A 1035 -20.31 12.42 67.89
CA VAL A 1035 -20.65 11.60 69.07
C VAL A 1035 -21.10 10.18 68.69
N ARG A 1036 -22.10 10.05 67.79
CA ARG A 1036 -22.66 8.76 67.40
C ARG A 1036 -21.63 7.81 66.77
N PRO A 1037 -20.74 8.26 65.86
CA PRO A 1037 -19.67 7.40 65.32
C PRO A 1037 -18.73 6.88 66.41
N ILE A 1038 -18.36 7.72 67.39
CA ILE A 1038 -17.50 7.34 68.52
C ILE A 1038 -18.18 6.25 69.38
N ILE A 1039 -19.45 6.44 69.74
CA ILE A 1039 -20.20 5.47 70.56
C ILE A 1039 -20.35 4.14 69.81
N LYS A 1040 -20.71 4.18 68.52
CA LYS A 1040 -20.78 2.98 67.67
C LYS A 1040 -19.44 2.25 67.62
N HIS A 1041 -18.34 2.97 67.40
CA HIS A 1041 -17.00 2.38 67.30
C HIS A 1041 -16.57 1.68 68.60
N ILE A 1042 -16.81 2.32 69.75
CA ILE A 1042 -16.48 1.75 71.07
C ILE A 1042 -17.35 0.52 71.35
N LEU A 1043 -18.66 0.60 71.10
CA LEU A 1043 -19.58 -0.54 71.28
C LEU A 1043 -19.16 -1.74 70.43
N PHE A 1044 -18.86 -1.53 69.14
CA PHE A 1044 -18.41 -2.62 68.26
C PHE A 1044 -17.06 -3.20 68.68
N THR A 1045 -16.13 -2.37 69.18
CA THR A 1045 -14.82 -2.83 69.66
C THR A 1045 -14.92 -3.67 70.94
N VAL A 1046 -15.77 -3.24 71.89
CA VAL A 1046 -16.05 -4.00 73.12
C VAL A 1046 -16.79 -5.30 72.81
N GLU A 1047 -17.80 -5.26 71.91
CA GLU A 1047 -18.52 -6.45 71.47
C GLU A 1047 -17.58 -7.44 70.75
N GLU A 1048 -16.63 -6.97 69.94
CA GLU A 1048 -15.63 -7.82 69.29
C GLU A 1048 -14.77 -8.59 70.31
N GLN A 1049 -14.22 -7.89 71.30
CA GLN A 1049 -13.40 -8.49 72.35
C GLN A 1049 -14.19 -9.53 73.16
N VAL A 1050 -15.42 -9.19 73.55
CA VAL A 1050 -16.22 -10.06 74.40
C VAL A 1050 -16.84 -11.22 73.62
N SER A 1051 -17.27 -11.02 72.39
CA SER A 1051 -17.76 -12.08 71.50
C SER A 1051 -16.66 -13.10 71.17
N ASN A 1052 -15.40 -12.66 71.01
CA ASN A 1052 -14.26 -13.57 70.84
C ASN A 1052 -14.04 -14.46 72.08
N VAL A 1053 -14.22 -13.91 73.29
CA VAL A 1053 -14.22 -14.69 74.54
C VAL A 1053 -15.45 -15.60 74.60
N GLY A 1054 -16.64 -15.13 74.24
CA GLY A 1054 -17.90 -15.91 74.19
C GLY A 1054 -17.83 -17.12 73.26
N ARG A 1055 -17.22 -16.97 72.07
CA ARG A 1055 -17.01 -18.07 71.13
C ARG A 1055 -16.08 -19.15 71.67
N SER A 1056 -15.08 -18.77 72.46
CA SER A 1056 -14.18 -19.73 73.13
C SER A 1056 -14.90 -20.62 74.14
N ILE A 1057 -16.08 -20.19 74.62
CA ILE A 1057 -16.94 -20.91 75.56
C ILE A 1057 -18.26 -21.40 74.93
N GLY A 1058 -18.36 -21.40 73.60
CA GLY A 1058 -19.50 -21.97 72.85
C GLY A 1058 -20.73 -21.06 72.73
N LEU A 1059 -20.65 -19.80 73.13
CA LEU A 1059 -21.71 -18.81 72.92
C LEU A 1059 -21.55 -18.13 71.55
N ALA A 1060 -22.59 -18.18 70.72
CA ALA A 1060 -22.57 -17.61 69.38
C ALA A 1060 -22.58 -16.07 69.36
N ASP A 1061 -23.22 -15.46 70.36
CA ASP A 1061 -23.30 -14.01 70.55
C ASP A 1061 -23.29 -13.70 72.06
N LEU A 1062 -22.37 -12.86 72.52
CA LEU A 1062 -22.25 -12.43 73.91
C LEU A 1062 -22.14 -10.90 73.91
N GLN A 1063 -23.25 -10.25 74.25
CA GLN A 1063 -23.36 -8.78 74.26
C GLN A 1063 -23.09 -8.24 75.65
N VAL A 1064 -22.33 -7.15 75.73
CA VAL A 1064 -22.06 -6.42 76.98
C VAL A 1064 -22.35 -4.97 76.77
N TYR A 1065 -22.81 -4.32 77.82
CA TYR A 1065 -23.30 -2.95 77.80
C TYR A 1065 -22.38 -2.08 78.66
N PRO A 1066 -21.33 -1.47 78.08
CA PRO A 1066 -20.34 -0.73 78.84
C PRO A 1066 -20.79 0.71 79.12
N THR A 1067 -20.43 1.23 80.29
CA THR A 1067 -20.29 2.67 80.53
C THR A 1067 -18.84 3.06 80.19
N PHE A 1068 -18.61 4.19 79.52
CA PHE A 1068 -17.25 4.60 79.15
C PHE A 1068 -17.07 6.11 79.13
N ASP A 1069 -15.82 6.53 79.36
CA ASP A 1069 -15.32 7.90 79.20
C ASP A 1069 -14.26 7.90 78.09
N ALA A 1070 -14.43 8.73 77.07
CA ALA A 1070 -13.51 8.89 75.95
C ALA A 1070 -13.02 10.34 75.87
N VAL A 1071 -11.72 10.55 75.69
CA VAL A 1071 -11.14 11.89 75.47
C VAL A 1071 -10.58 11.94 74.05
N TYR A 1072 -11.02 12.94 73.28
CA TYR A 1072 -10.59 13.17 71.91
C TYR A 1072 -9.88 14.51 71.80
N ASP A 1073 -8.58 14.50 71.51
CA ASP A 1073 -7.80 15.72 71.33
C ASP A 1073 -8.11 16.35 69.96
N LEU A 1074 -8.58 17.60 69.96
CA LEU A 1074 -8.86 18.39 68.76
C LEU A 1074 -7.66 19.23 68.30
N GLY A 1075 -6.52 19.10 68.98
CA GLY A 1075 -5.28 19.84 68.76
C GLY A 1075 -4.38 19.79 69.99
N GLN A 1076 -3.28 20.54 70.00
CA GLN A 1076 -2.36 20.54 71.15
C GLN A 1076 -2.94 21.22 72.41
N THR A 1077 -4.03 21.99 72.30
CA THR A 1077 -4.59 22.83 73.39
C THR A 1077 -6.09 22.62 73.63
N SER A 1078 -6.73 21.70 72.92
CA SER A 1078 -8.17 21.48 73.02
C SER A 1078 -8.52 20.00 72.98
N SER A 1079 -9.43 19.58 73.85
CA SER A 1079 -9.94 18.20 73.90
C SER A 1079 -11.44 18.18 74.13
N VAL A 1080 -12.09 17.12 73.65
CA VAL A 1080 -13.48 16.79 73.91
C VAL A 1080 -13.51 15.55 74.77
N GLU A 1081 -14.02 15.67 75.98
CA GLU A 1081 -14.29 14.55 76.87
C GLU A 1081 -15.75 14.15 76.70
N LEU A 1082 -15.98 12.87 76.46
CA LEU A 1082 -17.26 12.29 76.10
C LEU A 1082 -17.51 11.11 77.03
N SER A 1083 -18.45 11.27 77.96
CA SER A 1083 -18.93 10.16 78.79
C SER A 1083 -20.23 9.63 78.23
N TYR A 1084 -20.33 8.30 78.12
CA TYR A 1084 -21.54 7.60 77.71
C TYR A 1084 -21.97 6.63 78.80
N ASP A 1085 -23.16 6.85 79.32
CA ASP A 1085 -23.81 5.92 80.21
C ASP A 1085 -24.85 5.10 79.44
N TYR A 1086 -24.55 3.82 79.20
CA TYR A 1086 -25.47 2.91 78.52
C TYR A 1086 -26.80 2.73 79.26
N VAL A 1087 -26.80 2.76 80.60
CA VAL A 1087 -28.00 2.50 81.43
C VAL A 1087 -29.02 3.63 81.26
N PHE A 1088 -28.55 4.87 81.14
CA PHE A 1088 -29.40 6.06 81.00
C PHE A 1088 -29.52 6.57 79.56
N ASN A 1089 -28.71 6.05 78.63
CA ASN A 1089 -28.55 6.53 77.25
C ASN A 1089 -28.25 8.04 77.19
N GLU A 1090 -27.51 8.53 78.18
CA GLU A 1090 -27.08 9.92 78.29
C GLU A 1090 -25.65 10.05 77.78
N VAL A 1091 -25.42 11.06 76.93
CA VAL A 1091 -24.08 11.47 76.51
C VAL A 1091 -23.77 12.81 77.14
N GLN A 1092 -22.65 12.89 77.86
CA GLN A 1092 -22.12 14.15 78.31
C GLN A 1092 -20.90 14.53 77.45
N VAL A 1093 -21.02 15.62 76.70
CA VAL A 1093 -19.90 16.18 75.92
C VAL A 1093 -19.34 17.38 76.67
N ARG A 1094 -18.07 17.32 77.08
CA ARG A 1094 -17.35 18.40 77.75
C ARG A 1094 -16.20 18.86 76.88
N TYR A 1095 -16.31 20.08 76.38
CA TYR A 1095 -15.23 20.74 75.67
C TYR A 1095 -14.23 21.32 76.69
N LYS A 1096 -13.00 20.82 76.69
CA LYS A 1096 -11.89 21.30 77.53
C LYS A 1096 -10.92 22.09 76.67
N TRP A 1097 -10.76 23.37 77.00
CA TRP A 1097 -9.69 24.21 76.47
C TRP A 1097 -8.60 24.36 77.53
N GLN A 1098 -7.36 24.02 77.17
CA GLN A 1098 -6.19 24.31 77.98
C GLN A 1098 -5.62 25.65 77.50
N PHE A 1099 -5.69 26.66 78.38
CA PHE A 1099 -5.03 27.96 78.18
C PHE A 1099 -3.53 27.88 78.47
#